data_AF-A0A2N1SFG7-F1
#
_entry.id   AF-A0A2N1SFG7-F1
#
_cell.length_a   1.000
_cell.length_b   1.000
_cell.length_c   1.000
_cell.angle_alpha   90.00
_cell.angle_beta   90.00
_cell.angle_gamma   90.00
#
_symmetry.space_group_name_H-M   'P 1'
#
loop_
_entity.id
_entity.type
_entity.pdbx_description
1 polymer ?
#
loop_
_entity_poly.entity_id
_entity_poly.type
_entity_poly.pdbx_seq_one_letter_code
_entity_poly.pdbx_strand_id
1 'polypeptide(L)'
;MIYSIVMPRTIKRIAILLVLLVSALSGLNAQTIKRMEFRSQDIGDVLQVLGQLGSVSIVSDETVQGNISYFFTEGEFSVAFDAFLKANRLYMRKEGSIWYISRIRVQWDPVGKTASLDAEDIDIQLILTVLSRTIGTTILYDALPREAITVHAQSLSLERIAELIIKKYPGYCVESATDHIYVRRVQSSDSRGSASLGYPKVESIRRTTDGLYSVDKDTVRFIDLLEELFKKEGKEFSLLLRADVQLERVRWKDKPFEQLLRLILEQANADYALYQGVYYLFEIQRKDTLKKLKETVILPLRFLSVQDVTSLVPADLSSGGFFKMDRSTNSLVVTGSPEEIGPVLDFFRSIDKPIDNKDYRLYRPVWIRAKDLLTLLPSWLSSQGPVMLPDGSGFLVALTAEQRSLADEFIATVDDKAASYPVRLRYITAEELLKTLPPTGSKDDIVESGSPSLIFYTGSPGKYERFMRELELVDKPKPQIRYDILVLQLQRTDSLSWSKSLEVEPTTTGGQGYTVAGSLESLLSLNFDVIAEFGYRFAASLNLELEGGDSRVFADTTLTALSGKEVKFQNTETYRYRDTVTTTDGTESVTRELTSGIILSINGWVSGDGMVTMTVSTTVSKRNSDSSSDSSANPPGTTERVISSLLRTQVGEPVVLSGLLQREREVLNSKVPILGDIPLLGLLFRNTSVKEQETELVIYIVPRILPPGGSAWVGDAAGFPDVEAISLEMERIYLECVTGRMNE
;
A
#
# COMPACT_ATOMS: atom_id res chain seq x y z
N MET A 1 32.07 -64.78 -30.32
CA MET A 1 33.20 -64.77 -31.27
C MET A 1 33.82 -63.39 -31.27
N ILE A 2 35.14 -63.39 -31.27
CA ILE A 2 36.08 -62.28 -31.04
C ILE A 2 35.89 -61.15 -32.06
N TYR A 3 35.91 -59.89 -31.60
CA TYR A 3 36.91 -58.91 -32.04
C TYR A 3 36.98 -57.76 -31.03
N SER A 4 38.08 -57.74 -30.28
CA SER A 4 38.50 -56.61 -29.46
C SER A 4 38.98 -55.50 -30.40
N ILE A 5 38.35 -54.33 -30.37
CA ILE A 5 38.91 -53.12 -30.95
C ILE A 5 39.29 -52.21 -29.78
N VAL A 6 40.58 -52.24 -29.48
CA VAL A 6 41.25 -51.32 -28.56
C VAL A 6 41.15 -49.91 -29.16
N MET A 7 40.21 -49.10 -28.66
CA MET A 7 40.19 -47.66 -28.94
C MET A 7 41.19 -46.93 -28.03
N PRO A 8 42.05 -46.06 -28.60
CA PRO A 8 43.13 -45.40 -27.87
C PRO A 8 42.59 -44.40 -26.82
N ARG A 9 43.33 -44.25 -25.70
CA ARG A 9 43.03 -43.33 -24.57
C ARG A 9 42.82 -41.86 -24.98
N THR A 10 43.20 -41.48 -26.20
CA THR A 10 42.98 -40.15 -26.80
C THR A 10 41.52 -39.91 -27.20
N ILE A 11 40.76 -40.93 -27.62
CA ILE A 11 39.36 -40.78 -28.06
C ILE A 11 38.40 -40.66 -26.87
N LYS A 12 38.68 -41.32 -25.73
CA LYS A 12 37.94 -41.07 -24.48
C LYS A 12 38.20 -39.66 -23.92
N ARG A 13 39.41 -39.11 -24.09
CA ARG A 13 39.70 -37.72 -23.72
C ARG A 13 39.00 -36.74 -24.65
N ILE A 14 38.96 -36.99 -25.96
CA ILE A 14 38.26 -36.13 -26.92
C ILE A 14 36.74 -36.20 -26.75
N ALA A 15 36.15 -37.36 -26.47
CA ALA A 15 34.72 -37.47 -26.20
C ALA A 15 34.31 -36.79 -24.88
N ILE A 16 35.14 -36.88 -23.82
CA ILE A 16 34.92 -36.15 -22.57
C ILE A 16 35.17 -34.65 -22.75
N LEU A 17 36.17 -34.24 -23.55
CA LEU A 17 36.41 -32.84 -23.89
C LEU A 17 35.30 -32.28 -24.77
N LEU A 18 34.70 -33.06 -25.67
CA LEU A 18 33.62 -32.63 -26.54
C LEU A 18 32.27 -32.60 -25.81
N VAL A 19 32.05 -33.47 -24.81
CA VAL A 19 30.90 -33.37 -23.89
C VAL A 19 31.10 -32.22 -22.88
N LEU A 20 32.33 -31.94 -22.42
CA LEU A 20 32.68 -30.73 -21.65
C LEU A 20 32.62 -29.45 -22.49
N LEU A 21 32.93 -29.50 -23.79
CA LEU A 21 32.84 -28.37 -24.71
C LEU A 21 31.37 -28.11 -25.07
N VAL A 22 30.55 -29.14 -25.24
CA VAL A 22 29.11 -29.00 -25.53
C VAL A 22 28.31 -28.62 -24.28
N SER A 23 28.75 -29.00 -23.08
CA SER A 23 28.21 -28.46 -21.81
C SER A 23 28.79 -27.09 -21.43
N ALA A 24 29.96 -26.70 -21.95
CA ALA A 24 30.50 -25.34 -21.85
C ALA A 24 29.95 -24.39 -22.94
N LEU A 25 29.33 -24.91 -24.00
CA LEU A 25 28.61 -24.12 -25.03
C LEU A 25 27.11 -23.98 -24.76
N SER A 26 26.57 -24.57 -23.70
CA SER A 26 25.18 -24.39 -23.25
C SER A 26 25.13 -23.56 -21.98
N GLY A 27 25.68 -22.35 -22.08
CA GLY A 27 25.72 -21.34 -21.03
C GLY A 27 25.58 -19.90 -21.54
N LEU A 28 24.94 -19.70 -22.69
CA LEU A 28 24.34 -18.40 -23.01
C LEU A 28 22.89 -18.49 -22.54
N ASN A 29 22.67 -18.26 -21.24
CA ASN A 29 21.33 -17.94 -20.77
C ASN A 29 20.92 -16.67 -21.51
N ALA A 30 20.08 -16.81 -22.53
CA ALA A 30 19.31 -15.71 -23.06
C ALA A 30 18.51 -15.15 -21.88
N GLN A 31 18.95 -14.03 -21.32
CA GLN A 31 18.23 -13.37 -20.25
C GLN A 31 16.87 -12.99 -20.81
N THR A 32 15.82 -13.61 -20.27
CA THR A 32 14.45 -13.34 -20.68
C THR A 32 13.91 -12.19 -19.85
N ILE A 33 13.35 -11.19 -20.51
CA ILE A 33 12.63 -10.12 -19.82
C ILE A 33 11.27 -10.68 -19.42
N LYS A 34 10.97 -10.64 -18.12
CA LYS A 34 9.61 -10.88 -17.62
C LYS A 34 8.74 -9.68 -17.94
N ARG A 35 7.43 -9.88 -18.10
CA ARG A 35 6.45 -8.83 -18.39
C ARG A 35 6.62 -7.65 -17.42
N MET A 36 6.89 -6.45 -17.95
CA MET A 36 7.16 -5.22 -17.19
C MET A 36 6.47 -4.02 -17.84
N GLU A 37 5.98 -3.08 -17.03
CA GLU A 37 5.30 -1.87 -17.50
C GLU A 37 5.93 -0.63 -16.85
N PHE A 38 6.34 0.32 -17.67
CA PHE A 38 6.78 1.65 -17.23
C PHE A 38 5.70 2.67 -17.59
N ARG A 39 5.33 3.53 -16.64
CA ARG A 39 4.34 4.59 -16.83
C ARG A 39 4.95 5.94 -16.48
N SER A 40 5.10 6.80 -17.49
CA SER A 40 5.61 8.16 -17.36
C SER A 40 6.96 8.28 -16.60
N GLN A 41 7.84 7.28 -16.76
CA GLN A 41 9.15 7.21 -16.09
C GLN A 41 10.23 7.90 -16.92
N ASP A 42 11.24 8.49 -16.27
CA ASP A 42 12.41 9.03 -16.97
C ASP A 42 13.13 7.95 -17.80
N ILE A 43 13.51 8.29 -19.04
CA ILE A 43 14.16 7.35 -19.98
C ILE A 43 15.48 6.82 -19.41
N GLY A 44 16.26 7.66 -18.72
CA GLY A 44 17.53 7.28 -18.10
C GLY A 44 17.34 6.23 -17.02
N ASP A 45 16.34 6.40 -16.16
CA ASP A 45 15.99 5.42 -15.12
C ASP A 45 15.59 4.07 -15.73
N VAL A 46 14.77 4.08 -16.79
CA VAL A 46 14.35 2.87 -17.50
C VAL A 46 15.57 2.14 -18.09
N LEU A 47 16.50 2.87 -18.70
CA LEU A 47 17.74 2.32 -19.25
C LEU A 47 18.64 1.72 -18.17
N GLN A 48 18.72 2.34 -16.99
CA GLN A 48 19.49 1.81 -15.86
C GLN A 48 18.90 0.48 -15.35
N VAL A 49 17.57 0.38 -15.24
CA VAL A 49 16.88 -0.86 -14.86
C VAL A 49 17.12 -1.96 -15.91
N LEU A 50 17.05 -1.62 -17.19
CA LEU A 50 17.34 -2.57 -18.28
C LEU A 50 18.82 -3.00 -18.27
N GLY A 51 19.75 -2.11 -17.93
CA GLY A 51 21.17 -2.45 -17.77
C GLY A 51 21.42 -3.44 -16.63
N GLN A 52 20.73 -3.25 -15.49
CA GLN A 52 20.78 -4.18 -14.36
C GLN A 52 20.21 -5.55 -14.73
N LEU A 53 19.05 -5.59 -15.39
CA LEU A 53 18.41 -6.83 -15.84
C LEU A 53 19.23 -7.57 -16.89
N GLY A 54 19.87 -6.81 -17.79
CA GLY A 54 20.70 -7.29 -18.89
C GLY A 54 22.13 -7.67 -18.50
N SER A 55 22.56 -7.42 -17.25
CA SER A 55 23.97 -7.46 -16.83
C SER A 55 24.92 -6.66 -17.73
N VAL A 56 24.46 -5.51 -18.24
CA VAL A 56 25.22 -4.66 -19.18
C VAL A 56 25.39 -3.26 -18.59
N SER A 57 26.59 -2.69 -18.73
CA SER A 57 26.85 -1.29 -18.37
C SER A 57 26.33 -0.36 -19.46
N ILE A 58 25.31 0.43 -19.13
CA ILE A 58 24.67 1.39 -20.05
C ILE A 58 25.02 2.81 -19.62
N VAL A 59 25.44 3.64 -20.56
CA VAL A 59 25.72 5.07 -20.36
C VAL A 59 24.93 5.88 -21.39
N SER A 60 24.09 6.80 -20.93
CA SER A 60 23.34 7.73 -21.78
C SER A 60 24.01 9.11 -21.80
N ASP A 61 23.92 9.82 -22.94
CA ASP A 61 24.39 11.20 -23.06
C ASP A 61 23.29 12.23 -22.72
N GLU A 62 23.65 13.52 -22.79
CA GLU A 62 22.74 14.64 -22.49
C GLU A 62 21.56 14.76 -23.47
N THR A 63 21.55 14.00 -24.58
CA THR A 63 20.45 14.01 -25.56
C THR A 63 19.29 13.10 -25.14
N VAL A 64 19.53 12.17 -24.22
CA VAL A 64 18.51 11.23 -23.73
C VAL A 64 17.77 11.86 -22.55
N GLN A 65 16.76 12.69 -22.84
CA GLN A 65 15.93 13.37 -21.83
C GLN A 65 14.44 13.15 -22.05
N GLY A 66 13.67 13.12 -20.96
CA GLY A 66 12.20 13.08 -20.98
C GLY A 66 11.61 11.80 -20.39
N ASN A 67 10.27 11.76 -20.34
CA ASN A 67 9.52 10.67 -19.71
C ASN A 67 8.84 9.80 -20.77
N ILE A 68 8.77 8.49 -20.49
CA ILE A 68 8.17 7.49 -21.39
C ILE A 68 7.24 6.54 -20.65
N SER A 69 6.27 6.01 -21.40
CA SER A 69 5.48 4.86 -20.99
C SER A 69 5.69 3.74 -21.99
N TYR A 70 6.24 2.61 -21.55
CA TYR A 70 6.56 1.48 -22.42
C TYR A 70 6.28 0.15 -21.72
N PHE A 71 5.70 -0.77 -22.48
CA PHE A 71 5.30 -2.08 -21.98
C PHE A 71 6.15 -3.18 -22.64
N PHE A 72 6.90 -3.91 -21.81
CA PHE A 72 7.73 -5.04 -22.23
C PHE A 72 6.94 -6.34 -22.14
N THR A 73 6.81 -7.03 -23.28
CA THR A 73 6.30 -8.42 -23.34
C THR A 73 7.38 -9.42 -22.97
N GLU A 74 6.97 -10.65 -22.62
CA GLU A 74 7.90 -11.74 -22.38
C GLU A 74 8.68 -12.08 -23.66
N GLY A 75 10.01 -12.15 -23.56
CA GLY A 75 10.88 -12.41 -24.71
C GLY A 75 12.37 -12.29 -24.38
N GLU A 76 13.20 -12.51 -25.39
CA GLU A 76 14.66 -12.37 -25.28
C GLU A 76 15.05 -10.91 -25.05
N PHE A 77 15.93 -10.64 -24.06
CA PHE A 77 16.38 -9.29 -23.70
C PHE A 77 16.92 -8.51 -24.90
N SER A 78 17.73 -9.15 -25.75
CA SER A 78 18.36 -8.51 -26.92
C SER A 78 17.32 -7.92 -27.88
N VAL A 79 16.25 -8.68 -28.15
CA VAL A 79 15.16 -8.31 -29.07
C VAL A 79 14.27 -7.24 -28.45
N ALA A 80 13.90 -7.41 -27.17
CA ALA A 80 13.05 -6.47 -26.46
C ALA A 80 13.75 -5.12 -26.24
N PHE A 81 15.06 -5.13 -25.97
CA PHE A 81 15.88 -3.94 -25.82
C PHE A 81 16.05 -3.19 -27.15
N ASP A 82 16.32 -3.89 -28.25
CA ASP A 82 16.39 -3.28 -29.58
C ASP A 82 15.05 -2.66 -30.02
N ALA A 83 13.93 -3.34 -29.74
CA ALA A 83 12.60 -2.81 -29.98
C ALA A 83 12.32 -1.53 -29.17
N PHE A 84 12.73 -1.51 -27.90
CA PHE A 84 12.62 -0.33 -27.05
C PHE A 84 13.43 0.86 -27.57
N LEU A 85 14.69 0.63 -27.98
CA LEU A 85 15.53 1.69 -28.54
C LEU A 85 14.92 2.26 -29.82
N LYS A 86 14.44 1.40 -30.73
CA LYS A 86 13.78 1.82 -31.98
C LYS A 86 12.51 2.62 -31.74
N ALA A 87 11.65 2.18 -30.80
CA ALA A 87 10.40 2.86 -30.49
C ALA A 87 10.64 4.29 -29.96
N ASN A 88 11.73 4.49 -29.22
CA ASN A 88 12.09 5.78 -28.62
C ASN A 88 13.13 6.56 -29.44
N ARG A 89 13.44 6.14 -30.67
CA ARG A 89 14.41 6.79 -31.58
C ARG A 89 15.80 6.96 -30.95
N LEU A 90 16.21 5.96 -30.17
CA LEU A 90 17.51 5.90 -29.53
C LEU A 90 18.45 5.01 -30.35
N TYR A 91 19.70 5.42 -30.44
CA TYR A 91 20.77 4.69 -31.10
C TYR A 91 21.77 4.22 -30.06
N MET A 92 22.29 3.01 -30.28
CA MET A 92 23.27 2.38 -29.41
C MET A 92 24.61 2.23 -30.13
N ARG A 93 25.70 2.60 -29.45
CA ARG A 93 27.08 2.34 -29.84
C ARG A 93 27.75 1.44 -28.80
N LYS A 94 28.31 0.32 -29.24
CA LYS A 94 29.00 -0.63 -28.35
C LYS A 94 30.50 -0.39 -28.39
N GLU A 95 31.09 -0.09 -27.24
CA GLU A 95 32.54 0.03 -27.07
C GLU A 95 32.99 -0.86 -25.90
N GLY A 96 33.60 -2.00 -26.23
CA GLY A 96 34.00 -2.99 -25.23
C GLY A 96 32.78 -3.54 -24.46
N SER A 97 32.78 -3.39 -23.14
CA SER A 97 31.71 -3.82 -22.23
C SER A 97 30.67 -2.74 -21.92
N ILE A 98 30.81 -1.54 -22.48
CA ILE A 98 29.93 -0.39 -22.21
C ILE A 98 29.08 -0.08 -23.44
N TRP A 99 27.78 0.11 -23.24
CA TRP A 99 26.82 0.47 -24.28
C TRP A 99 26.46 1.95 -24.12
N TYR A 100 26.86 2.75 -25.09
CA TYR A 100 26.52 4.17 -25.15
C TYR A 100 25.21 4.37 -25.90
N ILE A 101 24.29 5.14 -25.31
CA ILE A 101 22.97 5.42 -25.87
C ILE A 101 22.82 6.91 -26.10
N SER A 102 22.41 7.29 -27.31
CA SER A 102 22.22 8.67 -27.75
C SER A 102 21.04 8.76 -28.72
N ARG A 103 20.40 9.94 -28.82
CA ARG A 103 19.45 10.23 -29.91
C ARG A 103 20.14 10.61 -31.22
N ILE A 104 21.46 10.83 -31.19
CA ILE A 104 22.26 11.16 -32.37
C ILE A 104 23.13 9.95 -32.75
N ARG A 105 23.04 9.50 -34.00
CA ARG A 105 23.97 8.52 -34.57
C ARG A 105 24.89 9.19 -35.56
N VAL A 106 26.18 9.17 -35.28
CA VAL A 106 27.23 9.59 -36.23
C VAL A 106 28.12 8.40 -36.56
N GLN A 107 28.27 8.10 -37.84
CA GLN A 107 29.24 7.15 -38.37
C GLN A 107 30.23 7.89 -39.25
N TRP A 108 31.52 7.76 -38.95
CA TRP A 108 32.60 8.40 -39.70
C TRP A 108 33.37 7.34 -40.50
N ASP A 109 33.48 7.55 -41.81
CA ASP A 109 34.39 6.79 -42.67
C ASP A 109 35.69 7.60 -42.87
N PRO A 110 36.78 7.21 -42.20
CA PRO A 110 38.05 7.93 -42.29
C PRO A 110 38.73 7.81 -43.65
N VAL A 111 38.39 6.80 -44.47
CA VAL A 111 38.97 6.61 -45.81
C VAL A 111 38.26 7.50 -46.82
N GLY A 112 36.92 7.55 -46.77
CA GLY A 112 36.09 8.38 -47.63
C GLY A 112 35.99 9.86 -47.22
N LYS A 113 36.41 10.22 -45.99
CA LYS A 113 36.15 11.52 -45.34
C LYS A 113 34.66 11.90 -45.36
N THR A 114 33.78 10.91 -45.26
CA THR A 114 32.34 11.09 -45.24
C THR A 114 31.76 10.69 -43.89
N ALA A 115 30.72 11.41 -43.47
CA ALA A 115 29.94 11.11 -42.28
C ALA A 115 28.51 10.75 -42.67
N SER A 116 27.93 9.81 -41.92
CA SER A 116 26.49 9.60 -41.89
C SER A 116 25.96 10.05 -40.53
N LEU A 117 24.94 10.90 -40.54
CA LEU A 117 24.31 11.51 -39.36
C LEU A 117 22.81 11.22 -39.40
N ASP A 118 22.30 10.65 -38.32
CA ASP A 118 20.87 10.58 -38.04
C ASP A 118 20.59 11.28 -36.70
N ALA A 119 19.71 12.26 -36.72
CA ALA A 119 19.24 13.01 -35.57
C ALA A 119 17.79 13.44 -35.82
N GLU A 120 16.88 13.17 -34.88
CA GLU A 120 15.47 13.55 -35.00
C GLU A 120 15.04 14.42 -33.82
N ASP A 121 14.53 15.63 -34.12
CA ASP A 121 14.03 16.59 -33.11
C ASP A 121 15.08 16.97 -32.05
N ILE A 122 16.28 17.39 -32.50
CA ILE A 122 17.42 17.71 -31.62
C ILE A 122 17.94 19.12 -31.87
N ASP A 123 18.39 19.81 -30.82
CA ASP A 123 19.02 21.13 -30.91
C ASP A 123 20.26 21.09 -31.82
N ILE A 124 20.34 22.06 -32.72
CA ILE A 124 21.42 22.25 -33.68
C ILE A 124 22.80 22.25 -33.00
N GLN A 125 22.91 22.91 -31.84
CA GLN A 125 24.18 23.03 -31.11
C GLN A 125 24.70 21.66 -30.66
N LEU A 126 23.80 20.78 -30.20
CA LEU A 126 24.14 19.43 -29.79
C LEU A 126 24.59 18.58 -30.98
N ILE A 127 23.89 18.69 -32.12
CA ILE A 127 24.26 17.99 -33.36
C ILE A 127 25.67 18.38 -33.81
N LEU A 128 25.98 19.69 -33.86
CA LEU A 128 27.32 20.17 -34.26
C LEU A 128 28.40 19.75 -33.25
N THR A 129 28.09 19.74 -31.96
CA THR A 129 29.02 19.31 -30.91
C THR A 129 29.35 17.82 -31.01
N VAL A 130 28.34 16.97 -31.24
CA VAL A 130 28.54 15.52 -31.40
C VAL A 130 29.28 15.19 -32.71
N LEU A 131 28.98 15.89 -33.80
CA LEU A 131 29.73 15.79 -35.06
C LEU A 131 31.21 16.14 -34.86
N SER A 132 31.49 17.28 -34.20
CA SER A 132 32.86 17.72 -33.91
C SER A 132 33.63 16.70 -33.07
N ARG A 133 33.01 16.18 -32.00
CA ARG A 133 33.61 15.17 -31.13
C ARG A 133 33.89 13.84 -31.84
N THR A 134 32.99 13.40 -32.72
CA THR A 134 33.08 12.08 -33.37
C THR A 134 34.09 12.08 -34.51
N ILE A 135 34.18 13.17 -35.25
CA ILE A 135 35.05 13.29 -36.43
C ILE A 135 36.43 13.83 -36.04
N GLY A 136 36.53 14.55 -34.91
CA GLY A 136 37.77 15.13 -34.40
C GLY A 136 38.14 16.49 -35.04
N THR A 137 37.23 17.09 -35.81
CA THR A 137 37.40 18.42 -36.42
C THR A 137 36.70 19.48 -35.57
N THR A 138 37.36 20.61 -35.32
CA THR A 138 36.79 21.70 -34.52
C THR A 138 35.68 22.39 -35.30
N ILE A 139 34.47 22.46 -34.71
CA ILE A 139 33.36 23.24 -35.27
C ILE A 139 33.09 24.43 -34.34
N LEU A 140 33.34 25.64 -34.84
CA LEU A 140 33.02 26.88 -34.15
C LEU A 140 31.69 27.41 -34.68
N TYR A 141 30.91 28.08 -33.84
CA TYR A 141 29.64 28.69 -34.26
C TYR A 141 29.32 29.97 -33.48
N ASP A 142 28.77 30.96 -34.17
CA ASP A 142 28.11 32.12 -33.54
C ASP A 142 26.84 31.67 -32.80
N ALA A 143 26.17 32.55 -32.04
CA ALA A 143 24.93 32.21 -31.34
C ALA A 143 23.87 31.62 -32.30
N LEU A 144 23.61 30.32 -32.21
CA LEU A 144 22.66 29.58 -33.03
C LEU A 144 21.26 29.53 -32.38
N PRO A 145 20.17 29.49 -33.16
CA PRO A 145 18.81 29.29 -32.64
C PRO A 145 18.67 27.95 -31.91
N ARG A 146 17.99 27.94 -30.76
CA ARG A 146 17.63 26.73 -29.99
C ARG A 146 16.36 26.06 -30.53
N GLU A 147 16.30 25.86 -31.84
CA GLU A 147 15.22 25.11 -32.48
C GLU A 147 15.67 23.66 -32.69
N ALA A 148 14.79 22.72 -32.38
CA ALA A 148 15.02 21.31 -32.68
C ALA A 148 14.88 21.07 -34.19
N ILE A 149 15.80 20.29 -34.75
CA ILE A 149 15.79 19.92 -36.17
C ILE A 149 15.94 18.41 -36.35
N THR A 150 15.45 17.92 -37.48
CA THR A 150 15.63 16.53 -37.93
C THR A 150 16.55 16.51 -39.14
N VAL A 151 17.60 15.69 -39.07
CA VAL A 151 18.62 15.54 -40.11
C VAL A 151 18.93 14.06 -40.30
N HIS A 152 18.74 13.61 -41.54
CA HIS A 152 19.19 12.31 -42.02
C HIS A 152 20.15 12.54 -43.19
N ALA A 153 21.42 12.28 -42.96
CA ALA A 153 22.50 12.45 -43.93
C ALA A 153 23.25 11.12 -44.05
N GLN A 154 23.45 10.65 -45.29
CA GLN A 154 24.20 9.43 -45.57
C GLN A 154 25.40 9.76 -46.44
N SER A 155 26.59 9.36 -46.00
CA SER A 155 27.84 9.48 -46.76
C SER A 155 28.11 10.88 -47.33
N LEU A 156 27.91 11.93 -46.54
CA LEU A 156 28.18 13.32 -46.94
C LEU A 156 29.48 13.84 -46.31
N SER A 157 30.13 14.81 -46.95
CA SER A 157 31.26 15.52 -46.34
C SER A 157 30.78 16.35 -45.15
N LEU A 158 31.68 16.57 -44.17
CA LEU A 158 31.35 17.32 -42.96
C LEU A 158 30.84 18.75 -43.28
N GLU A 159 31.48 19.42 -44.24
CA GLU A 159 31.07 20.73 -44.75
C GLU A 159 29.62 20.71 -45.26
N ARG A 160 29.29 19.69 -46.04
CA ARG A 160 27.96 19.57 -46.64
C ARG A 160 26.88 19.30 -45.60
N ILE A 161 27.20 18.55 -44.55
CA ILE A 161 26.28 18.31 -43.42
C ILE A 161 26.03 19.61 -42.65
N ALA A 162 27.08 20.38 -42.35
CA ALA A 162 26.94 21.68 -41.71
C ALA A 162 26.09 22.64 -42.56
N GLU A 163 26.35 22.71 -43.87
CA GLU A 163 25.53 23.51 -44.80
C GLU A 163 24.05 23.11 -44.77
N LEU A 164 23.74 21.82 -44.77
CA LEU A 164 22.36 21.33 -44.73
C LEU A 164 21.65 21.69 -43.42
N ILE A 165 22.34 21.57 -42.29
CA ILE A 165 21.83 21.95 -40.96
C ILE A 165 21.47 23.45 -40.94
N ILE A 166 22.31 24.28 -41.56
CA ILE A 166 22.20 25.73 -41.49
C ILE A 166 21.36 26.32 -42.63
N LYS A 167 21.08 25.56 -43.69
CA LYS A 167 20.31 26.00 -44.87
C LYS A 167 18.95 26.60 -44.54
N LYS A 168 18.31 26.15 -43.45
CA LYS A 168 17.04 26.72 -42.95
C LYS A 168 17.18 28.19 -42.51
N TYR A 169 18.40 28.66 -42.25
CA TYR A 169 18.73 29.97 -41.70
C TYR A 169 19.54 30.82 -42.69
N PRO A 170 18.90 31.69 -43.49
CA PRO A 170 19.56 32.48 -44.55
C PRO A 170 20.57 33.52 -44.04
N GLY A 171 20.65 33.74 -42.72
CA GLY A 171 21.60 34.67 -42.09
C GLY A 171 22.93 34.04 -41.68
N TYR A 172 23.16 32.75 -41.94
CA TYR A 172 24.37 32.03 -41.54
C TYR A 172 25.03 31.37 -42.76
N CYS A 173 26.36 31.33 -42.76
CA CYS A 173 27.15 30.62 -43.74
C CYS A 173 28.17 29.72 -43.06
N VAL A 174 28.56 28.66 -43.76
CA VAL A 174 29.60 27.74 -43.32
C VAL A 174 30.89 28.11 -44.05
N GLU A 175 31.93 28.45 -43.31
CA GLU A 175 33.28 28.61 -43.83
C GLU A 175 34.11 27.40 -43.40
N SER A 176 34.69 26.69 -44.37
CA SER A 176 35.63 25.63 -44.08
C SER A 176 37.07 26.12 -44.24
N ALA A 177 37.88 25.85 -43.22
CA ALA A 177 39.32 26.02 -43.22
C ALA A 177 39.98 24.63 -43.09
N THR A 178 41.29 24.55 -43.32
CA THR A 178 42.03 23.26 -43.33
C THR A 178 41.91 22.45 -42.04
N ASP A 179 41.71 23.10 -40.89
CA ASP A 179 41.66 22.46 -39.56
C ASP A 179 40.34 22.68 -38.78
N HIS A 180 39.42 23.52 -39.27
CA HIS A 180 38.17 23.82 -38.56
C HIS A 180 37.06 24.25 -39.51
N ILE A 181 35.82 24.12 -39.04
CA ILE A 181 34.62 24.64 -39.71
C ILE A 181 34.05 25.74 -38.85
N TYR A 182 33.77 26.89 -39.45
CA TYR A 182 33.16 28.02 -38.76
C TYR A 182 31.76 28.32 -39.32
N VAL A 183 30.76 28.15 -38.47
CA VAL A 183 29.38 28.55 -38.73
C VAL A 183 29.23 30.00 -38.27
N ARG A 184 29.41 30.93 -39.20
CA ARG A 184 29.32 32.35 -38.88
C ARG A 184 28.03 32.96 -39.40
N ARG A 185 27.58 34.01 -38.72
CA ARG A 185 26.53 34.86 -39.26
C ARG A 185 27.08 35.66 -40.44
N VAL A 186 26.37 35.66 -41.57
CA VAL A 186 26.72 36.51 -42.72
C VAL A 186 26.50 37.96 -42.29
N GLN A 187 27.59 38.67 -42.02
CA GLN A 187 27.55 40.13 -41.93
C GLN A 187 27.39 40.65 -43.36
N SER A 188 26.37 41.46 -43.60
CA SER A 188 26.20 42.19 -44.85
C SER A 188 27.35 43.19 -45.00
N SER A 189 28.44 42.77 -45.63
CA SER A 189 29.55 43.63 -46.03
C SER A 189 29.67 43.62 -47.55
N ASP A 190 28.76 44.33 -48.22
CA ASP A 190 29.03 44.84 -49.56
C ASP A 190 29.51 46.30 -49.44
N SER A 191 30.58 46.58 -50.17
CA SER A 191 31.24 47.88 -50.42
C SER A 191 32.26 48.43 -49.42
N ARG A 192 33.43 47.76 -49.34
CA ARG A 192 34.72 48.48 -49.34
C ARG A 192 35.59 47.95 -50.48
N GLY A 193 35.37 48.49 -51.67
CA GLY A 193 36.29 48.45 -52.81
C GLY A 193 36.69 49.88 -53.14
N SER A 194 37.99 50.15 -53.05
CA SER A 194 38.62 51.44 -53.29
C SER A 194 38.31 52.00 -54.70
N ALA A 195 37.77 53.22 -54.77
CA ALA A 195 37.95 54.12 -55.90
C ALA A 195 37.69 55.55 -55.43
N SER A 196 38.75 56.34 -55.30
CA SER A 196 38.63 57.79 -55.25
C SER A 196 38.15 58.29 -56.61
N LEU A 197 36.88 58.65 -56.72
CA LEU A 197 36.41 59.58 -57.76
C LEU A 197 35.55 60.64 -57.10
N GLY A 198 35.99 61.89 -57.25
CA GLY A 198 35.32 63.06 -56.71
C GLY A 198 33.91 63.21 -57.28
N TYR A 199 32.95 63.33 -56.37
CA TYR A 199 31.65 63.97 -56.60
C TYR A 199 31.49 65.06 -55.52
N PRO A 200 30.88 66.21 -55.85
CA PRO A 200 30.78 67.34 -54.93
C PRO A 200 29.86 67.01 -53.74
N LYS A 201 30.35 67.23 -52.50
CA LYS A 201 29.57 67.10 -51.25
C LYS A 201 28.43 68.14 -51.28
N VAL A 202 27.19 67.71 -51.52
CA VAL A 202 26.01 68.57 -51.47
C VAL A 202 25.60 68.73 -50.00
N GLU A 203 25.63 69.96 -49.47
CA GLU A 203 25.20 70.23 -48.09
C GLU A 203 23.80 69.67 -47.82
N SER A 204 23.69 68.78 -46.83
CA SER A 204 22.45 68.12 -46.44
C SER A 204 21.70 68.84 -45.32
N ILE A 205 22.43 69.61 -44.48
CA ILE A 205 21.88 70.33 -43.32
C ILE A 205 21.90 71.84 -43.57
N ARG A 206 20.76 72.54 -43.37
CA ARG A 206 20.70 74.01 -43.33
C ARG A 206 20.67 74.49 -41.89
N ARG A 207 21.51 75.47 -41.55
CA ARG A 207 21.53 76.13 -40.23
C ARG A 207 20.93 77.53 -40.35
N THR A 208 19.92 77.82 -39.55
CA THR A 208 19.31 79.16 -39.42
C THR A 208 20.11 79.98 -38.40
N THR A 209 20.05 81.32 -38.49
CA THR A 209 20.82 82.26 -37.63
C THR A 209 20.59 82.07 -36.12
N ASP A 210 19.50 81.43 -35.73
CA ASP A 210 19.10 81.21 -34.32
C ASP A 210 19.61 79.87 -33.74
N GLY A 211 20.56 79.20 -34.40
CA GLY A 211 21.12 77.93 -33.91
C GLY A 211 20.20 76.71 -34.14
N LEU A 212 19.19 76.86 -34.99
CA LEU A 212 18.27 75.80 -35.38
C LEU A 212 18.71 75.13 -36.69
N TYR A 213 18.46 73.82 -36.77
CA TYR A 213 18.91 72.96 -37.87
C TYR A 213 17.71 72.33 -38.57
N SER A 214 17.77 72.32 -39.90
CA SER A 214 16.76 71.69 -40.77
C SER A 214 17.41 70.77 -41.80
N VAL A 215 16.81 69.59 -42.00
CA VAL A 215 17.25 68.56 -42.95
C VAL A 215 16.06 68.09 -43.77
N ASP A 216 16.20 68.09 -45.10
CA ASP A 216 15.18 67.61 -46.03
C ASP A 216 15.85 66.80 -47.16
N LYS A 217 15.88 65.48 -46.98
CA LYS A 217 16.52 64.52 -47.90
C LYS A 217 15.75 63.19 -47.90
N ASP A 218 15.52 62.63 -49.08
CA ASP A 218 14.85 61.33 -49.20
C ASP A 218 15.78 60.16 -48.85
N THR A 219 17.07 60.24 -49.18
CA THR A 219 18.10 59.28 -48.74
C THR A 219 19.41 60.02 -48.44
N VAL A 220 20.04 59.70 -47.32
CA VAL A 220 21.33 60.29 -46.93
C VAL A 220 22.14 59.33 -46.07
N ARG A 221 23.46 59.35 -46.19
CA ARG A 221 24.33 58.52 -45.35
C ARG A 221 24.41 59.11 -43.95
N PHE A 222 24.26 58.26 -42.94
CA PHE A 222 24.26 58.63 -41.54
C PHE A 222 25.58 59.32 -41.13
N ILE A 223 26.73 58.80 -41.58
CA ILE A 223 28.05 59.37 -41.28
C ILE A 223 28.19 60.77 -41.87
N ASP A 224 27.77 60.97 -43.13
CA ASP A 224 27.88 62.26 -43.81
C ASP A 224 27.04 63.34 -43.10
N LEU A 225 25.86 62.98 -42.61
CA LEU A 225 24.97 63.88 -41.90
C LEU A 225 25.50 64.21 -40.48
N LEU A 226 26.05 63.25 -39.76
CA LEU A 226 26.72 63.49 -38.47
C LEU A 226 27.94 64.40 -38.63
N GLU A 227 28.81 64.12 -39.60
CA GLU A 227 29.98 64.96 -39.89
C GLU A 227 29.56 66.41 -40.17
N GLU A 228 28.52 66.62 -40.98
CA GLU A 228 28.01 67.96 -41.27
C GLU A 228 27.42 68.65 -40.02
N LEU A 229 26.68 67.92 -39.18
CA LEU A 229 26.06 68.47 -37.98
C LEU A 229 27.11 68.91 -36.96
N PHE A 230 28.08 68.03 -36.65
CA PHE A 230 29.15 68.33 -35.70
C PHE A 230 30.11 69.40 -36.23
N LYS A 231 30.37 69.44 -37.55
CA LYS A 231 31.17 70.50 -38.17
C LYS A 231 30.49 71.87 -38.10
N LYS A 232 29.17 71.95 -38.30
CA LYS A 232 28.43 73.22 -38.22
C LYS A 232 28.30 73.75 -36.78
N GLU A 233 28.29 72.86 -35.79
CA GLU A 233 28.24 73.23 -34.37
C GLU A 233 29.64 73.43 -33.74
N GLY A 234 30.70 72.88 -34.35
CA GLY A 234 32.08 72.98 -33.84
C GLY A 234 32.38 72.07 -32.65
N LYS A 235 31.76 70.88 -32.60
CA LYS A 235 31.93 69.88 -31.52
C LYS A 235 32.71 68.66 -32.00
N GLU A 236 33.46 68.04 -31.08
CA GLU A 236 34.25 66.84 -31.38
C GLU A 236 33.44 65.56 -31.09
N PHE A 237 33.61 64.56 -31.96
CA PHE A 237 32.96 63.26 -31.80
C PHE A 237 33.87 62.10 -32.17
N SER A 238 33.60 60.94 -31.60
CA SER A 238 34.26 59.66 -31.88
C SER A 238 33.21 58.63 -32.28
N LEU A 239 33.36 58.06 -33.48
CA LEU A 239 32.47 57.01 -33.98
C LEU A 239 32.99 55.64 -33.56
N LEU A 240 32.21 54.93 -32.74
CA LEU A 240 32.42 53.52 -32.38
C LEU A 240 31.45 52.59 -33.13
N LEU A 241 30.78 53.11 -34.15
CA LEU A 241 29.80 52.39 -34.98
C LEU A 241 30.52 51.58 -36.07
N ARG A 242 30.12 50.31 -36.23
CA ARG A 242 30.75 49.39 -37.19
C ARG A 242 30.10 49.41 -38.58
N ALA A 243 28.82 49.79 -38.66
CA ALA A 243 28.04 49.81 -39.88
C ALA A 243 27.73 51.24 -40.33
N ASP A 244 27.82 51.50 -41.63
CA ASP A 244 27.37 52.76 -42.25
C ASP A 244 25.91 52.60 -42.70
N VAL A 245 25.00 53.27 -42.00
CA VAL A 245 23.54 53.16 -42.22
C VAL A 245 23.08 54.26 -43.17
N GLN A 246 22.20 53.93 -44.12
CA GLN A 246 21.49 54.93 -44.91
C GLN A 246 20.20 55.31 -44.21
N LEU A 247 20.01 56.62 -43.97
CA LEU A 247 18.77 57.16 -43.44
C LEU A 247 17.83 57.49 -44.59
N GLU A 248 16.61 56.97 -44.53
CA GLU A 248 15.55 57.22 -45.52
C GLU A 248 14.50 58.18 -44.97
N ARG A 249 13.95 59.03 -45.83
CA ARG A 249 12.83 59.97 -45.55
C ARG A 249 13.12 60.92 -44.38
N VAL A 250 14.28 61.56 -44.40
CA VAL A 250 14.70 62.50 -43.37
C VAL A 250 14.10 63.89 -43.65
N ARG A 251 13.09 64.29 -42.86
CA ARG A 251 12.43 65.61 -42.94
C ARG A 251 12.25 66.21 -41.56
N TRP A 252 13.23 66.99 -41.10
CA TRP A 252 13.20 67.67 -39.81
C TRP A 252 13.37 69.17 -40.01
N LYS A 253 12.49 69.97 -39.41
CA LYS A 253 12.53 71.44 -39.46
C LYS A 253 12.74 72.02 -38.07
N ASP A 254 13.60 73.03 -38.01
CA ASP A 254 13.82 73.92 -36.88
C ASP A 254 14.07 73.20 -35.55
N LYS A 255 15.05 72.28 -35.54
CA LYS A 255 15.45 71.54 -34.34
C LYS A 255 16.75 72.08 -33.74
N PRO A 256 16.85 72.19 -32.40
CA PRO A 256 18.12 72.48 -31.73
C PRO A 256 19.09 71.30 -31.91
N PHE A 257 20.39 71.58 -31.79
CA PHE A 257 21.47 70.60 -32.02
C PHE A 257 21.23 69.26 -31.30
N GLU A 258 20.92 69.28 -30.00
CA GLU A 258 20.76 68.05 -29.20
C GLU A 258 19.55 67.22 -29.65
N GLN A 259 18.46 67.90 -30.00
CA GLN A 259 17.25 67.22 -30.47
C GLN A 259 17.45 66.65 -31.87
N LEU A 260 18.15 67.37 -32.76
CA LEU A 260 18.46 66.86 -34.08
C LEU A 260 19.42 65.68 -34.01
N LEU A 261 20.48 65.78 -33.20
CA LEU A 261 21.45 64.70 -32.95
C LEU A 261 20.73 63.45 -32.45
N ARG A 262 19.81 63.60 -31.48
CA ARG A 262 19.01 62.49 -30.97
C ARG A 262 18.16 61.82 -32.05
N LEU A 263 17.47 62.59 -32.89
CA LEU A 263 16.65 62.05 -33.98
C LEU A 263 17.48 61.26 -35.00
N ILE A 264 18.66 61.77 -35.34
CA ILE A 264 19.61 61.12 -36.25
C ILE A 264 20.08 59.78 -35.66
N LEU A 265 20.43 59.75 -34.37
CA LEU A 265 20.90 58.56 -33.69
C LEU A 265 19.79 57.52 -33.49
N GLU A 266 18.57 57.95 -33.18
CA GLU A 266 17.41 57.05 -33.04
C GLU A 266 17.11 56.29 -34.34
N GLN A 267 17.17 56.96 -35.50
CA GLN A 267 16.93 56.31 -36.78
C GLN A 267 18.05 55.35 -37.20
N ALA A 268 19.27 55.57 -36.69
CA ALA A 268 20.43 54.72 -36.94
C ALA A 268 20.65 53.62 -35.88
N ASN A 269 19.75 53.48 -34.89
CA ASN A 269 19.94 52.59 -33.73
C ASN A 269 21.27 52.86 -32.99
N ALA A 270 21.63 54.12 -32.83
CA ALA A 270 22.83 54.56 -32.13
C ALA A 270 22.46 55.43 -30.92
N ASP A 271 23.42 55.62 -30.03
CA ASP A 271 23.33 56.52 -28.89
C ASP A 271 24.70 57.16 -28.63
N TYR A 272 24.74 58.16 -27.75
CA TYR A 272 25.97 58.88 -27.45
C TYR A 272 26.25 58.97 -25.94
N ALA A 273 27.54 59.00 -25.60
CA ALA A 273 28.03 59.35 -24.28
C ALA A 273 28.96 60.56 -24.40
N LEU A 274 28.74 61.57 -23.55
CA LEU A 274 29.61 62.74 -23.49
C LEU A 274 30.69 62.51 -22.43
N TYR A 275 31.95 62.50 -22.83
CA TYR A 275 33.08 62.39 -21.90
C TYR A 275 34.15 63.41 -22.25
N GLN A 276 34.52 64.26 -21.28
CA GLN A 276 35.53 65.31 -21.43
C GLN A 276 35.36 66.20 -22.68
N GLY A 277 34.11 66.51 -23.06
CA GLY A 277 33.80 67.37 -24.21
C GLY A 277 33.73 66.65 -25.56
N VAL A 278 34.01 65.35 -25.61
CA VAL A 278 33.92 64.52 -26.84
C VAL A 278 32.67 63.63 -26.79
N TYR A 279 31.94 63.59 -27.91
CA TYR A 279 30.75 62.75 -28.08
C TYR A 279 31.15 61.36 -28.60
N TYR A 280 31.04 60.32 -27.78
CA TYR A 280 31.27 58.93 -28.18
C TYR A 280 29.97 58.29 -28.65
N LEU A 281 29.90 57.96 -29.94
CA LEU A 281 28.70 57.42 -30.58
C LEU A 281 28.82 55.91 -30.72
N PHE A 282 27.87 55.14 -30.20
CA PHE A 282 27.90 53.67 -30.16
C PHE A 282 26.53 53.06 -30.51
N GLU A 283 26.52 51.79 -30.92
CA GLU A 283 25.32 51.07 -31.39
C GLU A 283 24.46 50.58 -30.21
N ILE A 284 23.15 50.71 -30.31
CA ILE A 284 22.17 50.19 -29.35
C ILE A 284 21.16 49.29 -30.07
N GLN A 285 20.76 48.18 -29.45
CA GLN A 285 19.70 47.35 -30.03
C GLN A 285 18.33 48.02 -29.93
N ARG A 286 17.49 47.87 -30.97
CA ARG A 286 16.12 48.43 -31.05
C ARG A 286 15.22 48.10 -29.84
N LYS A 287 15.50 46.99 -29.13
CA LYS A 287 14.78 46.63 -27.90
C LYS A 287 15.10 47.57 -26.74
N ASP A 288 16.31 48.11 -26.67
CA ASP A 288 16.76 49.00 -25.59
C ASP A 288 16.32 50.46 -25.81
N THR A 289 16.12 50.89 -27.06
CA THR A 289 15.50 52.20 -27.36
C THR A 289 14.01 52.22 -26.96
N LEU A 290 13.29 51.12 -27.19
CA LEU A 290 11.91 50.96 -26.73
C LEU A 290 11.77 50.89 -25.20
N LYS A 291 12.79 50.40 -24.48
CA LYS A 291 12.80 50.41 -23.00
C LYS A 291 12.84 51.83 -22.43
N LYS A 292 13.51 52.79 -23.10
CA LYS A 292 13.58 54.20 -22.66
C LYS A 292 12.25 54.96 -22.83
N LEU A 293 11.28 54.41 -23.58
CA LEU A 293 9.93 54.96 -23.74
C LEU A 293 8.93 54.45 -22.69
N LYS A 294 9.36 53.53 -21.80
CA LYS A 294 8.51 52.99 -20.73
C LYS A 294 8.75 53.75 -19.43
N GLU A 295 7.67 54.26 -18.84
CA GLU A 295 7.68 54.85 -17.51
C GLU A 295 7.40 53.77 -16.45
N THR A 296 7.87 53.96 -15.23
CA THR A 296 7.57 53.07 -14.10
C THR A 296 6.92 53.85 -12.96
N VAL A 297 5.74 53.42 -12.55
CA VAL A 297 4.95 54.05 -11.47
C VAL A 297 4.71 53.03 -10.35
N ILE A 298 4.87 53.46 -9.11
CA ILE A 298 4.59 52.65 -7.91
C ILE A 298 3.23 53.05 -7.34
N LEU A 299 2.31 52.10 -7.22
CA LEU A 299 0.96 52.28 -6.69
C LEU A 299 0.81 51.51 -5.35
N PRO A 300 0.82 52.19 -4.19
CA PRO A 300 0.58 51.55 -2.90
C PRO A 300 -0.91 51.26 -2.68
N LEU A 301 -1.26 50.04 -2.32
CA LEU A 301 -2.64 49.62 -2.01
C LEU A 301 -2.91 49.69 -0.51
N ARG A 302 -4.06 50.24 -0.12
CA ARG A 302 -4.43 50.46 1.29
C ARG A 302 -5.44 49.45 1.84
N PHE A 303 -6.36 49.00 1.01
CA PHE A 303 -7.50 48.17 1.42
C PHE A 303 -7.49 46.79 0.78
N LEU A 304 -6.80 46.63 -0.36
CA LEU A 304 -6.56 45.35 -1.02
C LEU A 304 -5.13 44.84 -0.82
N SER A 305 -5.00 43.54 -0.62
CA SER A 305 -3.71 42.84 -0.65
C SER A 305 -3.23 42.71 -2.09
N VAL A 306 -1.98 43.06 -2.36
CA VAL A 306 -1.35 42.91 -3.69
C VAL A 306 -1.44 41.47 -4.22
N GLN A 307 -1.56 40.47 -3.34
CA GLN A 307 -1.71 39.06 -3.75
C GLN A 307 -3.10 38.77 -4.36
N ASP A 308 -4.15 39.29 -3.72
CA ASP A 308 -5.53 39.04 -4.11
C ASP A 308 -5.90 39.78 -5.41
N VAL A 309 -5.20 40.88 -5.69
CA VAL A 309 -5.40 41.68 -6.89
C VAL A 309 -5.21 40.88 -8.17
N THR A 310 -4.31 39.88 -8.19
CA THR A 310 -4.10 39.04 -9.40
C THR A 310 -5.36 38.30 -9.86
N SER A 311 -6.27 37.99 -8.94
CA SER A 311 -7.55 37.34 -9.25
C SER A 311 -8.63 38.30 -9.78
N LEU A 312 -8.47 39.60 -9.50
CA LEU A 312 -9.42 40.66 -9.85
C LEU A 312 -9.03 41.38 -11.15
N VAL A 313 -7.82 41.19 -11.64
CA VAL A 313 -7.31 41.81 -12.87
C VAL A 313 -7.84 41.07 -14.09
N PRO A 314 -8.49 41.76 -15.05
CA PRO A 314 -8.91 41.17 -16.32
C PRO A 314 -7.75 40.51 -17.07
N ALA A 315 -8.02 39.40 -17.76
CA ALA A 315 -7.01 38.62 -18.48
C ALA A 315 -6.16 39.48 -19.46
N ASP A 316 -6.76 40.49 -20.06
CA ASP A 316 -6.13 41.42 -20.99
C ASP A 316 -4.94 42.18 -20.35
N LEU A 317 -5.08 42.59 -19.09
CA LEU A 317 -4.04 43.33 -18.35
C LEU A 317 -2.97 42.41 -17.75
N SER A 318 -3.28 41.13 -17.55
CA SER A 318 -2.36 40.14 -16.97
C SER A 318 -1.32 39.61 -17.98
N SER A 319 -1.63 39.64 -19.28
CA SER A 319 -0.84 39.01 -20.33
C SER A 319 0.43 39.78 -20.75
N GLY A 320 0.46 41.10 -20.53
CA GLY A 320 1.53 41.98 -21.05
C GLY A 320 2.69 42.26 -20.11
N GLY A 321 2.72 41.68 -18.90
CA GLY A 321 3.81 41.90 -17.94
C GLY A 321 3.91 43.37 -17.46
N PHE A 322 2.79 44.10 -17.51
CA PHE A 322 2.73 45.54 -17.21
C PHE A 322 2.94 45.88 -15.74
N PHE A 323 2.82 44.93 -14.82
CA PHE A 323 2.96 45.20 -13.39
C PHE A 323 3.73 44.10 -12.66
N LYS A 324 4.51 44.51 -11.66
CA LYS A 324 5.26 43.65 -10.75
C LYS A 324 4.80 43.93 -9.32
N MET A 325 4.64 42.88 -8.54
CA MET A 325 4.15 42.95 -7.16
C MET A 325 5.30 43.16 -6.17
N ASP A 326 5.16 44.13 -5.29
CA ASP A 326 5.98 44.23 -4.08
C ASP A 326 5.14 43.87 -2.85
N ARG A 327 5.38 42.66 -2.34
CA ARG A 327 4.68 42.11 -1.17
C ARG A 327 5.07 42.79 0.13
N SER A 328 6.28 43.37 0.20
CA SER A 328 6.80 43.96 1.43
C SER A 328 6.16 45.30 1.77
N THR A 329 5.86 46.09 0.74
CA THR A 329 5.26 47.41 0.86
C THR A 329 3.77 47.45 0.49
N ASN A 330 3.20 46.29 0.13
CA ASN A 330 1.85 46.17 -0.44
C ASN A 330 1.62 47.17 -1.59
N SER A 331 2.57 47.21 -2.55
CA SER A 331 2.49 48.09 -3.71
C SER A 331 2.62 47.34 -5.04
N LEU A 332 2.04 47.92 -6.09
CA LEU A 332 2.13 47.47 -7.47
C LEU A 332 3.07 48.39 -8.26
N VAL A 333 4.08 47.82 -8.89
CA VAL A 333 5.02 48.52 -9.76
C VAL A 333 4.57 48.35 -11.20
N VAL A 334 3.98 49.37 -11.81
CA VAL A 334 3.46 49.33 -13.18
C VAL A 334 4.50 49.93 -14.13
N THR A 335 4.84 49.21 -15.20
CA THR A 335 5.82 49.62 -16.23
C THR A 335 5.21 49.52 -17.62
N GLY A 336 5.13 50.64 -18.33
CA GLY A 336 4.49 50.71 -19.64
C GLY A 336 4.67 52.07 -20.31
N SER A 337 4.09 52.27 -21.49
CA SER A 337 4.01 53.61 -22.08
C SER A 337 2.98 54.48 -21.33
N PRO A 338 3.08 55.82 -21.38
CA PRO A 338 2.12 56.71 -20.69
C PRO A 338 0.65 56.47 -21.08
N GLU A 339 0.39 56.04 -22.31
CA GLU A 339 -0.96 55.70 -22.80
C GLU A 339 -1.49 54.37 -22.24
N GLU A 340 -0.60 53.43 -21.91
CA GLU A 340 -0.95 52.13 -21.30
C GLU A 340 -1.11 52.24 -19.77
N ILE A 341 -0.32 53.08 -19.10
CA ILE A 341 -0.32 53.20 -17.64
C ILE A 341 -1.61 53.86 -17.12
N GLY A 342 -2.12 54.89 -17.81
CA GLY A 342 -3.27 55.68 -17.36
C GLY A 342 -4.50 54.82 -17.00
N PRO A 343 -5.05 54.04 -17.94
CA PRO A 343 -6.22 53.19 -17.69
C PRO A 343 -6.00 52.16 -16.57
N VAL A 344 -4.77 51.64 -16.44
CA VAL A 344 -4.40 50.63 -15.43
C VAL A 344 -4.41 51.24 -14.02
N LEU A 345 -3.88 52.46 -13.86
CA LEU A 345 -3.91 53.16 -12.57
C LEU A 345 -5.33 53.50 -12.13
N ASP A 346 -6.19 53.93 -13.05
CA ASP A 346 -7.58 54.26 -12.75
C ASP A 346 -8.39 53.02 -12.35
N PHE A 347 -8.14 51.87 -12.99
CA PHE A 347 -8.72 50.59 -12.60
C PHE A 347 -8.36 50.21 -11.16
N PHE A 348 -7.08 50.23 -10.80
CA PHE A 348 -6.64 49.84 -9.45
C PHE A 348 -7.17 50.78 -8.36
N ARG A 349 -7.28 52.09 -8.64
CA ARG A 349 -7.92 53.05 -7.72
C ARG A 349 -9.41 52.80 -7.53
N SER A 350 -10.10 52.25 -8.53
CA SER A 350 -11.54 51.99 -8.45
C SER A 350 -11.89 50.80 -7.53
N ILE A 351 -10.97 49.82 -7.44
CA ILE A 351 -11.14 48.61 -6.63
C ILE A 351 -10.59 48.76 -5.21
N ASP A 352 -9.54 49.57 -4.98
CA ASP A 352 -8.93 49.81 -3.66
C ASP A 352 -9.79 50.73 -2.77
N LYS A 353 -10.97 50.23 -2.39
CA LYS A 353 -11.93 50.88 -1.50
C LYS A 353 -12.09 50.07 -0.20
N PRO A 354 -12.41 50.71 0.93
CA PRO A 354 -12.62 50.01 2.20
C PRO A 354 -13.75 48.98 2.08
N ILE A 355 -13.49 47.76 2.54
CA ILE A 355 -14.45 46.66 2.57
C ILE A 355 -15.51 46.95 3.64
N ASP A 356 -16.76 46.85 3.22
CA ASP A 356 -18.02 47.04 3.92
C ASP A 356 -18.00 46.71 5.44
N ASN A 357 -17.96 47.74 6.29
CA ASN A 357 -18.34 47.78 7.72
C ASN A 357 -17.93 46.57 8.61
N LYS A 358 -16.78 45.95 8.36
CA LYS A 358 -16.23 44.84 9.15
C LYS A 358 -15.06 45.31 9.99
N ASP A 359 -15.13 45.07 11.29
CA ASP A 359 -14.06 45.37 12.24
C ASP A 359 -13.35 44.08 12.67
N TYR A 360 -12.03 44.19 12.86
CA TYR A 360 -11.22 43.10 13.40
C TYR A 360 -11.42 42.97 14.91
N ARG A 361 -11.80 41.77 15.36
CA ARG A 361 -11.93 41.43 16.78
C ARG A 361 -10.93 40.34 17.15
N LEU A 362 -10.25 40.54 18.29
CA LEU A 362 -9.37 39.56 18.89
C LEU A 362 -10.13 38.75 19.95
N TYR A 363 -10.09 37.42 19.81
CA TYR A 363 -10.63 36.48 20.79
C TYR A 363 -9.49 35.71 21.46
N ARG A 364 -9.50 35.68 22.79
CA ARG A 364 -8.54 34.93 23.62
C ARG A 364 -9.32 34.01 24.57
N PRO A 365 -9.54 32.74 24.19
CA PRO A 365 -10.18 31.79 25.10
C PRO A 365 -9.31 31.52 26.33
N VAL A 366 -9.96 31.27 27.47
CA VAL A 366 -9.33 31.11 28.78
C VAL A 366 -9.14 29.64 29.14
N TRP A 367 -10.09 28.77 28.77
CA TRP A 367 -10.15 27.37 29.17
C TRP A 367 -9.86 26.42 28.01
N ILE A 368 -10.32 26.75 26.80
CA ILE A 368 -10.01 25.98 25.58
C ILE A 368 -8.82 26.57 24.83
N ARG A 369 -7.99 25.72 24.20
CA ARG A 369 -6.90 26.20 23.33
C ARG A 369 -7.48 26.83 22.07
N ALA A 370 -6.92 27.96 21.63
CA ALA A 370 -7.39 28.66 20.43
C ALA A 370 -7.41 27.76 19.18
N LYS A 371 -6.42 26.85 19.05
CA LYS A 371 -6.36 25.87 17.96
C LYS A 371 -7.56 24.91 17.95
N ASP A 372 -7.97 24.41 19.11
CA ASP A 372 -9.09 23.48 19.23
C ASP A 372 -10.43 24.21 19.07
N LEU A 373 -10.49 25.48 19.49
CA LEU A 373 -11.68 26.30 19.25
C LEU A 373 -11.88 26.63 17.77
N LEU A 374 -10.80 26.81 16.99
CA LEU A 374 -10.88 27.04 15.54
C LEU A 374 -11.54 25.87 14.79
N THR A 375 -11.38 24.63 15.25
CA THR A 375 -12.03 23.46 14.62
C THR A 375 -13.51 23.35 14.97
N LEU A 376 -13.93 23.96 16.08
CA LEU A 376 -15.31 23.97 16.56
C LEU A 376 -16.11 25.18 16.04
N LEU A 377 -15.48 26.12 15.33
CA LEU A 377 -16.17 27.30 14.84
C LEU A 377 -17.28 26.92 13.85
N PRO A 378 -18.46 27.58 13.94
CA PRO A 378 -19.52 27.36 12.97
C PRO A 378 -19.07 27.79 11.57
N SER A 379 -19.64 27.15 10.54
CA SER A 379 -19.24 27.35 9.14
C SER A 379 -19.27 28.81 8.68
N TRP A 380 -20.21 29.60 9.19
CA TRP A 380 -20.31 31.04 8.89
C TRP A 380 -19.17 31.88 9.48
N LEU A 381 -18.55 31.43 10.58
CA LEU A 381 -17.45 32.12 11.26
C LEU A 381 -16.10 31.62 10.72
N SER A 382 -16.00 30.33 10.42
CA SER A 382 -14.82 29.76 9.75
C SER A 382 -14.62 30.33 8.34
N SER A 383 -15.71 30.68 7.63
CA SER A 383 -15.63 31.26 6.28
C SER A 383 -15.05 32.67 6.24
N GLN A 384 -15.04 33.40 7.37
CA GLN A 384 -14.41 34.72 7.47
C GLN A 384 -12.87 34.64 7.55
N GLY A 385 -12.29 33.44 7.62
CA GLY A 385 -10.83 33.24 7.62
C GLY A 385 -10.15 33.75 8.90
N PRO A 386 -10.47 33.19 10.09
CA PRO A 386 -9.83 33.60 11.33
C PRO A 386 -8.31 33.34 11.29
N VAL A 387 -7.53 34.35 11.69
CA VAL A 387 -6.07 34.30 11.72
C VAL A 387 -5.59 33.99 13.14
N MET A 388 -4.84 32.91 13.34
CA MET A 388 -4.21 32.61 14.63
C MET A 388 -3.14 33.65 14.97
N LEU A 389 -3.07 34.04 16.25
CA LEU A 389 -1.93 34.75 16.78
C LEU A 389 -0.68 33.86 16.79
N PRO A 390 0.53 34.43 16.63
CA PRO A 390 1.79 33.67 16.68
C PRO A 390 2.03 32.95 18.01
N ASP A 391 1.48 33.50 19.11
CA ASP A 391 1.58 32.92 20.45
C ASP A 391 0.60 31.76 20.68
N GLY A 392 -0.32 31.50 19.74
CA GLY A 392 -1.34 30.46 19.84
C GLY A 392 -2.40 30.70 20.92
N SER A 393 -2.39 31.86 21.58
CA SER A 393 -3.28 32.22 22.69
C SER A 393 -4.66 32.67 22.23
N GLY A 394 -4.81 33.00 20.95
CA GLY A 394 -6.05 33.53 20.40
C GLY A 394 -6.06 33.60 18.89
N PHE A 395 -7.16 34.09 18.35
CA PHE A 395 -7.37 34.29 16.94
C PHE A 395 -8.09 35.60 16.67
N LEU A 396 -7.91 36.11 15.46
CA LEU A 396 -8.35 37.42 15.02
C LEU A 396 -9.23 37.25 13.79
N VAL A 397 -10.42 37.83 13.81
CA VAL A 397 -11.42 37.65 12.74
C VAL A 397 -12.12 38.98 12.43
N ALA A 398 -12.37 39.25 11.16
CA ALA A 398 -13.12 40.41 10.71
C ALA A 398 -14.62 40.10 10.72
N LEU A 399 -15.41 40.85 11.48
CA LEU A 399 -16.84 40.62 11.69
C LEU A 399 -17.64 41.90 11.54
N THR A 400 -18.88 41.78 11.09
CA THR A 400 -19.87 42.86 11.21
C THR A 400 -20.41 42.94 12.64
N ALA A 401 -21.08 44.04 13.00
CA ALA A 401 -21.63 44.24 14.34
C ALA A 401 -22.61 43.12 14.78
N GLU A 402 -23.45 42.62 13.85
CA GLU A 402 -24.39 41.52 14.13
C GLU A 402 -23.67 40.18 14.32
N GLN A 403 -22.71 39.88 13.42
CA GLN A 403 -21.90 38.66 13.51
C GLN A 403 -21.06 38.60 14.77
N ARG A 404 -20.60 39.76 15.25
CA ARG A 404 -19.86 39.89 16.50
C ARG A 404 -20.68 39.44 17.70
N SER A 405 -21.93 39.88 17.82
CA SER A 405 -22.78 39.47 18.94
C SER A 405 -22.97 37.96 19.00
N LEU A 406 -23.18 37.32 17.84
CA LEU A 406 -23.34 35.87 17.73
C LEU A 406 -22.03 35.13 18.04
N ALA A 407 -20.88 35.67 17.60
CA ALA A 407 -19.58 35.10 17.90
C ALA A 407 -19.22 35.19 19.39
N ASP A 408 -19.50 36.33 20.03
CA ASP A 408 -19.31 36.55 21.47
C ASP A 408 -20.14 35.53 22.29
N GLU A 409 -21.42 35.32 21.94
CA GLU A 409 -22.31 34.35 22.60
C GLU A 409 -21.83 32.90 22.40
N PHE A 410 -21.43 32.55 21.18
CA PHE A 410 -20.93 31.21 20.87
C PHE A 410 -19.63 30.89 21.63
N ILE A 411 -18.66 31.81 21.59
CA ILE A 411 -17.36 31.61 22.23
C ILE A 411 -17.53 31.51 23.75
N ALA A 412 -18.40 32.32 24.35
CA ALA A 412 -18.72 32.20 25.77
C ALA A 412 -19.36 30.86 26.16
N THR A 413 -20.09 30.23 25.24
CA THR A 413 -20.70 28.90 25.46
C THR A 413 -19.69 27.76 25.32
N VAL A 414 -18.71 27.91 24.43
CA VAL A 414 -17.70 26.87 24.15
C VAL A 414 -16.53 26.95 25.13
N ASP A 415 -16.11 28.15 25.50
CA ASP A 415 -15.01 28.42 26.44
C ASP A 415 -15.47 28.30 27.90
N ASP A 416 -16.05 27.16 28.25
CA ASP A 416 -16.52 26.83 29.59
C ASP A 416 -15.43 26.12 30.42
N LYS A 417 -15.46 26.31 31.73
CA LYS A 417 -14.50 25.70 32.66
C LYS A 417 -14.81 24.20 32.80
N ALA A 418 -13.94 23.36 32.25
CA ALA A 418 -14.00 21.92 32.51
C ALA A 418 -13.79 21.64 34.00
N ALA A 419 -14.79 21.01 34.63
CA ALA A 419 -14.71 20.54 36.00
C ALA A 419 -14.53 19.02 36.01
N SER A 420 -13.84 18.51 37.03
CA SER A 420 -13.66 17.07 37.25
C SER A 420 -14.62 16.59 38.34
N TYR A 421 -15.47 15.64 37.98
CA TYR A 421 -16.49 15.07 38.85
C TYR A 421 -16.15 13.62 39.18
N PRO A 422 -16.03 13.24 40.47
CA PRO A 422 -15.88 11.84 40.85
C PRO A 422 -17.20 11.09 40.61
N VAL A 423 -17.14 9.99 39.87
CA VAL A 423 -18.28 9.10 39.59
C VAL A 423 -17.97 7.72 40.12
N ARG A 424 -18.81 7.26 41.04
CA ARG A 424 -18.67 5.94 41.67
C ARG A 424 -19.63 4.95 41.02
N LEU A 425 -19.06 3.89 40.46
CA LEU A 425 -19.77 2.77 39.82
C LEU A 425 -20.21 1.77 40.89
N ARG A 426 -21.39 1.17 40.71
CA ARG A 426 -22.01 0.25 41.67
C ARG A 426 -21.89 -1.21 41.24
N TYR A 427 -22.10 -1.52 39.97
CA TYR A 427 -22.18 -2.89 39.45
C TYR A 427 -21.16 -3.18 38.36
N ILE A 428 -20.82 -2.18 37.53
CA ILE A 428 -19.81 -2.30 36.47
C ILE A 428 -18.44 -1.81 36.93
N THR A 429 -17.38 -2.32 36.32
CA THR A 429 -16.02 -1.82 36.53
C THR A 429 -15.68 -0.68 35.57
N ALA A 430 -14.69 0.13 35.90
CA ALA A 430 -14.18 1.20 35.05
C ALA A 430 -13.76 0.67 33.66
N GLU A 431 -13.07 -0.48 33.61
CA GLU A 431 -12.67 -1.14 32.36
C GLU A 431 -13.87 -1.58 31.51
N GLU A 432 -14.94 -2.06 32.15
CA GLU A 432 -16.14 -2.48 31.46
C GLU A 432 -16.91 -1.27 30.91
N LEU A 433 -17.01 -0.20 31.70
CA LEU A 433 -17.61 1.06 31.27
C LEU A 433 -16.88 1.67 30.06
N LEU A 434 -15.55 1.61 30.03
CA LEU A 434 -14.77 2.10 28.89
C LEU A 434 -15.03 1.31 27.59
N LYS A 435 -15.43 0.04 27.69
CA LYS A 435 -15.86 -0.77 26.54
C LYS A 435 -17.29 -0.46 26.12
N THR A 436 -18.15 -0.06 27.06
CA THR A 436 -19.56 0.23 26.84
C THR A 436 -19.87 1.70 27.13
N LEU A 437 -19.08 2.61 26.55
CA LEU A 437 -19.24 4.04 26.82
C LEU A 437 -20.58 4.55 26.27
N PRO A 438 -21.31 5.35 27.06
CA PRO A 438 -22.48 6.06 26.56
C PRO A 438 -22.11 7.01 25.41
N PRO A 439 -23.04 7.31 24.48
CA PRO A 439 -22.77 8.19 23.34
C PRO A 439 -22.36 9.61 23.76
N THR A 440 -22.75 10.06 24.96
CA THR A 440 -22.36 11.38 25.49
C THR A 440 -20.93 11.40 26.05
N GLY A 441 -20.35 10.25 26.41
CA GLY A 441 -19.01 10.15 26.99
C GLY A 441 -17.95 9.80 25.95
N SER A 442 -16.95 10.65 25.76
CA SER A 442 -15.72 10.28 25.06
C SER A 442 -14.74 9.62 26.04
N LYS A 443 -13.84 8.80 25.51
CA LYS A 443 -12.70 8.25 26.27
C LYS A 443 -11.83 9.37 26.86
N ASP A 444 -11.74 10.51 26.18
CA ASP A 444 -10.97 11.67 26.64
C ASP A 444 -11.62 12.41 27.83
N ASP A 445 -12.93 12.24 28.03
CA ASP A 445 -13.66 12.87 29.14
C ASP A 445 -13.52 12.05 30.44
N ILE A 446 -12.87 10.88 30.42
CA ILE A 446 -12.84 9.95 31.56
C ILE A 446 -11.40 9.68 31.96
N VAL A 447 -11.09 10.00 33.21
CA VAL A 447 -9.79 9.72 33.84
C VAL A 447 -9.97 8.60 34.86
N GLU A 448 -9.20 7.52 34.68
CA GLU A 448 -9.21 6.39 35.61
C GLU A 448 -8.55 6.77 36.95
N SER A 449 -9.20 6.45 38.06
CA SER A 449 -8.64 6.68 39.41
C SER A 449 -7.67 5.58 39.86
N GLY A 450 -7.47 4.53 39.05
CA GLY A 450 -6.79 3.29 39.45
C GLY A 450 -7.62 2.35 40.35
N SER A 451 -8.79 2.80 40.81
CA SER A 451 -9.77 1.96 41.51
C SER A 451 -10.84 1.46 40.53
N PRO A 452 -11.23 0.18 40.58
CA PRO A 452 -12.16 -0.40 39.60
C PRO A 452 -13.57 0.19 39.66
N SER A 453 -13.95 0.84 40.75
CA SER A 453 -15.30 1.40 40.99
C SER A 453 -15.34 2.93 41.02
N LEU A 454 -14.23 3.62 40.74
CA LEU A 454 -14.18 5.09 40.77
C LEU A 454 -13.52 5.62 39.50
N ILE A 455 -14.23 6.50 38.81
CA ILE A 455 -13.73 7.24 37.65
C ILE A 455 -13.91 8.74 37.88
N PHE A 456 -13.11 9.56 37.20
CA PHE A 456 -13.28 11.00 37.17
C PHE A 456 -13.77 11.41 35.79
N TYR A 457 -14.95 12.04 35.75
CA TYR A 457 -15.49 12.62 34.53
C TYR A 457 -15.07 14.08 34.43
N THR A 458 -14.34 14.43 33.37
CA THR A 458 -13.91 15.79 33.07
C THR A 458 -14.77 16.35 31.95
N GLY A 459 -15.53 17.42 32.23
CA GLY A 459 -16.37 18.03 31.22
C GLY A 459 -17.20 19.20 31.76
N SER A 460 -18.05 19.77 30.90
CA SER A 460 -18.99 20.80 31.31
C SER A 460 -20.10 20.20 32.20
N PRO A 461 -20.68 20.99 33.12
CA PRO A 461 -21.74 20.52 34.02
C PRO A 461 -22.94 19.90 33.27
N GLY A 462 -23.37 20.52 32.17
CA GLY A 462 -24.50 20.02 31.38
C GLY A 462 -24.22 18.70 30.66
N LYS A 463 -22.96 18.44 30.27
CA LYS A 463 -22.55 17.17 29.68
C LYS A 463 -22.46 16.07 30.74
N TYR A 464 -21.96 16.42 31.93
CA TYR A 464 -21.94 15.54 33.09
C TYR A 464 -23.33 15.05 33.49
N GLU A 465 -24.33 15.95 33.56
CA GLU A 465 -25.71 15.56 33.91
C GLU A 465 -26.35 14.59 32.89
N ARG A 466 -26.02 14.74 31.61
CA ARG A 466 -26.47 13.80 30.57
C ARG A 466 -25.75 12.46 30.70
N PHE A 467 -24.44 12.50 30.92
CA PHE A 467 -23.64 11.30 31.15
C PHE A 467 -24.15 10.51 32.35
N MET A 468 -24.48 11.16 33.46
CA MET A 468 -25.04 10.48 34.65
C MET A 468 -26.38 9.80 34.37
N ARG A 469 -27.29 10.45 33.62
CA ARG A 469 -28.56 9.83 33.21
C ARG A 469 -28.37 8.60 32.34
N GLU A 470 -27.40 8.62 31.45
CA GLU A 470 -27.07 7.46 30.61
C GLU A 470 -26.36 6.36 31.41
N LEU A 471 -25.47 6.74 32.34
CA LEU A 471 -24.76 5.81 33.21
C LEU A 471 -25.73 5.00 34.08
N GLU A 472 -26.82 5.60 34.57
CA GLU A 472 -27.88 4.87 35.30
C GLU A 472 -28.54 3.76 34.47
N LEU A 473 -28.56 3.88 33.14
CA LEU A 473 -29.10 2.84 32.26
C LEU A 473 -28.12 1.68 32.07
N VAL A 474 -26.82 1.95 32.15
CA VAL A 474 -25.73 0.99 31.92
C VAL A 474 -25.29 0.29 33.21
N ASP A 475 -25.14 1.02 34.31
CA ASP A 475 -24.72 0.51 35.62
C ASP A 475 -25.88 -0.17 36.34
N LYS A 476 -26.33 -1.29 35.78
CA LYS A 476 -27.39 -2.15 36.30
C LYS A 476 -26.84 -3.49 36.78
N PRO A 477 -27.44 -4.08 37.83
CA PRO A 477 -27.03 -5.40 38.29
C PRO A 477 -27.34 -6.46 37.23
N LYS A 478 -26.37 -7.31 36.92
CA LYS A 478 -26.54 -8.44 36.02
C LYS A 478 -27.16 -9.64 36.77
N PRO A 479 -28.10 -10.37 36.17
CA PRO A 479 -28.66 -11.58 36.79
C PRO A 479 -27.61 -12.69 36.87
N GLN A 480 -27.78 -13.59 37.84
CA GLN A 480 -27.00 -14.83 37.94
C GLN A 480 -27.77 -15.97 37.31
N ILE A 481 -27.06 -16.89 36.65
CA ILE A 481 -27.59 -18.08 36.02
C ILE A 481 -26.98 -19.30 36.71
N ARG A 482 -27.83 -20.22 37.17
CA ARG A 482 -27.44 -21.55 37.63
C ARG A 482 -27.73 -22.55 36.52
N TYR A 483 -26.77 -23.39 36.18
CA TYR A 483 -26.90 -24.49 35.24
C TYR A 483 -26.90 -25.78 36.06
N ASP A 484 -28.01 -26.50 36.06
CA ASP A 484 -28.05 -27.87 36.57
C ASP A 484 -27.76 -28.79 35.39
N ILE A 485 -26.83 -29.74 35.56
CA ILE A 485 -26.25 -30.51 34.46
C ILE A 485 -26.22 -31.97 34.84
N LEU A 486 -26.84 -32.79 34.01
CA LEU A 486 -26.88 -34.24 34.18
C LEU A 486 -26.23 -34.91 32.98
N VAL A 487 -25.14 -35.65 33.23
CA VAL A 487 -24.44 -36.46 32.24
C VAL A 487 -24.77 -37.93 32.47
N LEU A 488 -25.32 -38.57 31.45
CA LEU A 488 -25.67 -39.98 31.43
C LEU A 488 -24.82 -40.69 30.38
N GLN A 489 -24.06 -41.71 30.78
CA GLN A 489 -23.43 -42.64 29.86
C GLN A 489 -23.92 -44.05 30.12
N LEU A 490 -24.53 -44.66 29.11
CA LEU A 490 -24.96 -46.05 29.13
C LEU A 490 -24.01 -46.87 28.25
N GLN A 491 -23.44 -47.94 28.80
CA GLN A 491 -22.65 -48.89 28.05
C GLN A 491 -23.27 -50.29 28.23
N ARG A 492 -23.72 -50.88 27.12
CA ARG A 492 -24.24 -52.25 27.08
C ARG A 492 -23.26 -53.11 26.31
N THR A 493 -22.86 -54.22 26.90
CA THR A 493 -21.95 -55.18 26.27
C THR A 493 -22.64 -56.53 26.23
N ASP A 494 -23.01 -56.96 25.03
CA ASP A 494 -23.56 -58.26 24.75
C ASP A 494 -22.43 -59.11 24.13
N SER A 495 -21.91 -60.09 24.88
CA SER A 495 -20.94 -61.05 24.36
C SER A 495 -21.54 -62.45 24.31
N LEU A 496 -21.48 -63.07 23.13
CA LEU A 496 -21.86 -64.46 22.92
C LEU A 496 -20.61 -65.25 22.50
N SER A 497 -20.04 -66.01 23.43
CA SER A 497 -18.84 -66.82 23.20
C SER A 497 -19.18 -68.33 23.14
N TRP A 498 -19.25 -68.91 21.93
CA TRP A 498 -19.36 -70.37 21.77
C TRP A 498 -17.98 -70.97 21.49
N SER A 499 -17.27 -71.41 22.51
CA SER A 499 -15.96 -72.08 22.36
C SER A 499 -16.03 -73.57 22.73
N LYS A 500 -15.66 -74.46 21.79
CA LYS A 500 -15.28 -75.85 22.07
C LYS A 500 -13.90 -76.10 21.46
N SER A 501 -12.84 -76.05 22.27
CA SER A 501 -11.47 -76.23 21.81
C SER A 501 -11.14 -77.72 21.69
N LEU A 502 -10.68 -78.14 20.51
CA LEU A 502 -10.04 -79.43 20.28
C LEU A 502 -8.68 -79.13 19.65
N GLU A 503 -7.62 -79.22 20.45
CA GLU A 503 -6.25 -78.91 20.03
C GLU A 503 -5.56 -80.20 19.57
N VAL A 504 -4.95 -80.17 18.38
CA VAL A 504 -4.21 -81.31 17.81
C VAL A 504 -2.77 -80.88 17.61
N GLU A 505 -1.90 -81.21 18.57
CA GLU A 505 -0.46 -81.00 18.46
C GLU A 505 0.21 -82.19 17.76
N PRO A 506 1.07 -81.97 16.75
CA PRO A 506 1.89 -83.03 16.17
C PRO A 506 3.11 -83.31 17.05
N THR A 507 3.15 -84.47 17.71
CA THR A 507 4.33 -84.90 18.49
C THR A 507 5.45 -85.39 17.57
N THR A 508 6.61 -84.74 17.60
CA THR A 508 7.82 -85.14 16.86
C THR A 508 8.66 -86.14 17.66
N THR A 509 8.17 -87.36 17.89
CA THR A 509 9.07 -88.50 18.20
C THR A 509 8.42 -89.84 17.82
N GLY A 510 8.89 -90.42 16.71
CA GLY A 510 8.82 -91.85 16.36
C GLY A 510 7.61 -92.67 16.84
N GLY A 511 6.45 -92.50 16.18
CA GLY A 511 5.30 -93.40 16.33
C GLY A 511 4.07 -92.81 15.65
N GLN A 512 3.49 -93.52 14.68
CA GLN A 512 2.23 -93.12 14.03
C GLN A 512 1.07 -93.24 15.04
N GLY A 513 0.66 -92.12 15.62
CA GLY A 513 -0.51 -92.03 16.48
C GLY A 513 -0.89 -90.58 16.73
N TYR A 514 -2.13 -90.20 16.39
CA TYR A 514 -2.72 -88.91 16.73
C TYR A 514 -3.27 -89.00 18.15
N THR A 515 -2.72 -88.24 19.09
CA THR A 515 -3.29 -88.12 20.44
C THR A 515 -4.09 -86.84 20.54
N VAL A 516 -5.39 -86.95 20.80
CA VAL A 516 -6.27 -85.79 21.07
C VAL A 516 -6.20 -85.53 22.57
N ALA A 517 -5.48 -84.49 22.97
CA ALA A 517 -5.42 -84.02 24.35
C ALA A 517 -6.31 -82.78 24.48
N GLY A 518 -7.41 -82.88 25.23
CA GLY A 518 -8.21 -81.72 25.62
C GLY A 518 -7.67 -81.17 26.93
N SER A 519 -7.07 -79.99 26.91
CA SER A 519 -6.72 -79.24 28.12
C SER A 519 -8.00 -78.65 28.72
N LEU A 520 -8.36 -79.12 29.92
CA LEU A 520 -9.34 -78.45 30.78
C LEU A 520 -8.56 -77.84 31.94
N GLU A 521 -7.96 -76.68 31.72
CA GLU A 521 -7.09 -76.03 32.68
C GLU A 521 -7.90 -75.08 33.60
N SER A 522 -8.02 -75.53 34.85
CA SER A 522 -8.32 -74.78 36.08
C SER A 522 -9.66 -74.03 36.22
N LEU A 523 -10.73 -74.80 36.47
CA LEU A 523 -11.68 -74.50 37.56
C LEU A 523 -12.08 -75.81 38.26
N LEU A 524 -11.65 -75.93 39.51
CA LEU A 524 -12.16 -76.83 40.56
C LEU A 524 -12.05 -78.35 40.34
N SER A 525 -11.17 -78.94 41.17
CA SER A 525 -11.16 -80.33 41.59
C SER A 525 -12.52 -80.76 42.16
N LEU A 526 -13.31 -81.52 41.39
CA LEU A 526 -14.34 -82.38 41.95
C LEU A 526 -14.28 -83.74 41.25
N ASN A 527 -13.92 -84.74 42.02
CA ASN A 527 -13.90 -86.13 41.62
C ASN A 527 -15.36 -86.63 41.57
N PHE A 528 -16.03 -86.53 40.43
CA PHE A 528 -17.33 -87.16 40.21
C PHE A 528 -17.24 -88.18 39.07
N ASP A 529 -17.07 -89.42 39.49
CA ASP A 529 -17.28 -90.60 38.67
C ASP A 529 -18.78 -90.87 38.55
N VAL A 530 -19.49 -90.16 37.66
CA VAL A 530 -20.84 -90.56 37.20
C VAL A 530 -21.08 -90.03 35.78
N ILE A 531 -21.33 -90.97 34.86
CA ILE A 531 -21.87 -90.72 33.52
C ILE A 531 -23.23 -90.02 33.65
N ALA A 532 -23.36 -88.75 33.24
CA ALA A 532 -24.66 -88.12 33.09
C ALA A 532 -24.67 -86.97 32.07
N GLU A 533 -25.57 -87.12 31.08
CA GLU A 533 -26.02 -86.15 30.08
C GLU A 533 -26.46 -84.78 30.66
N PHE A 534 -26.69 -84.72 31.98
CA PHE A 534 -27.12 -83.53 32.72
C PHE A 534 -26.01 -82.48 32.90
N GLY A 535 -24.76 -82.89 33.15
CA GLY A 535 -23.65 -81.96 33.40
C GLY A 535 -23.30 -81.10 32.19
N TYR A 536 -23.36 -81.68 30.98
CA TYR A 536 -23.11 -80.97 29.73
C TYR A 536 -24.23 -79.99 29.35
N ARG A 537 -25.49 -80.33 29.63
CA ARG A 537 -26.63 -79.44 29.32
C ARG A 537 -26.71 -78.28 30.30
N PHE A 538 -26.41 -78.52 31.58
CA PHE A 538 -26.37 -77.48 32.61
C PHE A 538 -25.18 -76.53 32.46
N ALA A 539 -23.98 -77.04 32.15
CA ALA A 539 -22.82 -76.20 31.86
C ALA A 539 -22.99 -75.39 30.55
N ALA A 540 -23.62 -75.98 29.52
CA ALA A 540 -23.94 -75.28 28.28
C ALA A 540 -24.99 -74.17 28.48
N SER A 541 -26.03 -74.40 29.30
CA SER A 541 -27.01 -73.35 29.63
C SER A 541 -26.44 -72.27 30.54
N LEU A 542 -25.52 -72.61 31.45
CA LEU A 542 -24.93 -71.66 32.39
C LEU A 542 -23.86 -70.76 31.74
N ASN A 543 -23.05 -71.28 30.80
CA ASN A 543 -22.13 -70.47 30.01
C ASN A 543 -22.86 -69.55 29.01
N LEU A 544 -24.09 -69.89 28.62
CA LEU A 544 -24.92 -69.06 27.75
C LEU A 544 -25.60 -67.88 28.48
N GLU A 545 -25.66 -67.90 29.82
CA GLU A 545 -26.50 -66.98 30.60
C GLU A 545 -25.72 -66.03 31.53
N LEU A 546 -24.38 -66.03 31.51
CA LEU A 546 -23.55 -65.23 32.41
C LEU A 546 -22.46 -64.39 31.73
N GLU A 547 -22.79 -63.66 30.66
CA GLU A 547 -21.83 -62.75 29.98
C GLU A 547 -22.44 -61.40 29.54
N GLY A 548 -23.44 -60.88 30.26
CA GLY A 548 -23.97 -59.52 30.04
C GLY A 548 -23.28 -58.47 30.91
N GLY A 549 -22.62 -57.49 30.31
CA GLY A 549 -21.92 -56.42 31.01
C GLY A 549 -22.60 -55.05 30.81
N ASP A 550 -23.52 -54.69 31.71
CA ASP A 550 -24.17 -53.38 31.73
C ASP A 550 -23.45 -52.42 32.68
N SER A 551 -22.99 -51.27 32.17
CA SER A 551 -22.36 -50.22 32.97
C SER A 551 -23.05 -48.88 32.75
N ARG A 552 -23.37 -48.18 33.85
CA ARG A 552 -24.03 -46.86 33.86
C ARG A 552 -23.15 -45.87 34.60
N VAL A 553 -22.85 -44.73 33.99
CA VAL A 553 -22.10 -43.63 34.61
C VAL A 553 -22.98 -42.40 34.69
N PHE A 554 -23.12 -41.86 35.90
CA PHE A 554 -23.94 -40.70 36.23
C PHE A 554 -23.07 -39.58 36.79
N ALA A 555 -23.20 -38.36 36.27
CA ALA A 555 -22.66 -37.17 36.91
C ALA A 555 -23.73 -36.08 36.98
N ASP A 556 -24.09 -35.67 38.20
CA ASP A 556 -24.98 -34.54 38.49
C ASP A 556 -24.13 -33.39 39.03
N THR A 557 -24.13 -32.25 38.33
CA THR A 557 -23.31 -31.09 38.67
C THR A 557 -24.10 -29.80 38.50
N THR A 558 -23.91 -28.87 39.45
CA THR A 558 -24.53 -27.53 39.40
C THR A 558 -23.46 -26.46 39.29
N LEU A 559 -23.58 -25.57 38.30
CA LEU A 559 -22.65 -24.46 38.08
C LEU A 559 -23.39 -23.13 38.16
N THR A 560 -22.79 -22.09 38.73
CA THR A 560 -23.41 -20.75 38.78
C THR A 560 -22.46 -19.72 38.17
N ALA A 561 -23.00 -18.84 37.32
CA ALA A 561 -22.25 -17.78 36.64
C ALA A 561 -23.07 -16.49 36.56
N LEU A 562 -22.38 -15.35 36.41
CA LEU A 562 -23.05 -14.11 36.00
C LEU A 562 -23.42 -14.18 34.52
N SER A 563 -24.55 -13.59 34.14
CA SER A 563 -24.97 -13.51 32.74
C SER A 563 -23.88 -12.89 31.85
N GLY A 564 -23.49 -13.62 30.80
CA GLY A 564 -22.44 -13.25 29.85
C GLY A 564 -21.01 -13.50 30.34
N LYS A 565 -20.81 -14.20 31.46
CA LYS A 565 -19.50 -14.68 31.93
C LYS A 565 -19.42 -16.19 31.78
N GLU A 566 -18.28 -16.66 31.30
CA GLU A 566 -18.01 -18.10 31.18
C GLU A 566 -17.74 -18.73 32.55
N VAL A 567 -18.29 -19.93 32.75
CA VAL A 567 -17.95 -20.83 33.85
C VAL A 567 -17.31 -22.09 33.28
N LYS A 568 -16.18 -22.48 33.86
CA LYS A 568 -15.44 -23.69 33.48
C LYS A 568 -15.40 -24.66 34.66
N PHE A 569 -15.79 -25.89 34.40
CA PHE A 569 -15.72 -27.01 35.32
C PHE A 569 -14.82 -28.09 34.72
N GLN A 570 -13.93 -28.65 35.54
CA GLN A 570 -13.02 -29.71 35.12
C GLN A 570 -12.91 -30.74 36.25
N ASN A 571 -13.31 -31.97 35.97
CA ASN A 571 -13.13 -33.11 36.84
C ASN A 571 -12.36 -34.18 36.07
N THR A 572 -11.04 -34.26 36.31
CA THR A 572 -10.13 -35.10 35.52
C THR A 572 -9.12 -35.82 36.38
N GLU A 573 -8.81 -37.06 35.99
CA GLU A 573 -7.72 -37.87 36.51
C GLU A 573 -6.51 -37.77 35.57
N THR A 574 -5.32 -37.54 36.12
CA THR A 574 -4.07 -37.45 35.34
C THR A 574 -3.26 -38.73 35.51
N TYR A 575 -3.12 -39.49 34.43
CA TYR A 575 -2.24 -40.65 34.34
C TYR A 575 -0.87 -40.25 33.81
N ARG A 576 0.19 -40.82 34.37
CA ARG A 576 1.56 -40.58 33.90
C ARG A 576 2.13 -41.85 33.29
N TYR A 577 2.65 -41.76 32.08
CA TYR A 577 3.32 -42.88 31.40
C TYR A 577 4.72 -42.45 30.94
N ARG A 578 5.62 -43.43 30.82
CA ARG A 578 6.96 -43.21 30.30
C ARG A 578 6.98 -43.55 28.82
N ASP A 579 7.41 -42.60 28.01
CA ASP A 579 7.68 -42.79 26.60
C ASP A 579 9.20 -42.95 26.41
N THR A 580 9.62 -44.04 25.79
CA THR A 580 11.04 -44.28 25.48
C THR A 580 11.33 -43.81 24.06
N VAL A 581 12.08 -42.72 23.93
CA VAL A 581 12.51 -42.19 22.64
C VAL A 581 13.91 -42.70 22.35
N THR A 582 14.05 -43.52 21.33
CA THR A 582 15.36 -44.02 20.87
C THR A 582 16.02 -42.96 19.99
N THR A 583 17.06 -42.28 20.50
CA THR A 583 17.88 -41.33 19.76
C THR A 583 19.21 -42.00 19.37
N THR A 584 19.92 -41.49 18.36
CA THR A 584 21.18 -42.05 17.81
C THR A 584 22.28 -42.30 18.86
N ASP A 585 22.23 -41.60 20.01
CA ASP A 585 23.20 -41.70 21.12
C ASP A 585 22.70 -42.47 22.36
N GLY A 586 21.49 -43.05 22.33
CA GLY A 586 20.92 -43.84 23.44
C GLY A 586 19.40 -43.69 23.60
N THR A 587 18.80 -44.52 24.47
CA THR A 587 17.36 -44.47 24.78
C THR A 587 17.10 -43.49 25.93
N GLU A 588 16.40 -42.38 25.65
CA GLU A 588 15.94 -41.44 26.68
C GLU A 588 14.47 -41.75 27.05
N SER A 589 14.14 -41.72 28.35
CA SER A 589 12.76 -41.93 28.81
C SER A 589 12.16 -40.61 29.29
N VAL A 590 11.12 -40.15 28.60
CA VAL A 590 10.37 -38.94 28.92
C VAL A 590 9.04 -39.33 29.58
N THR A 591 8.76 -38.78 30.77
CA THR A 591 7.44 -38.99 31.40
C THR A 591 6.44 -38.01 30.80
N ARG A 592 5.30 -38.51 30.30
CA ARG A 592 4.18 -37.71 29.79
C ARG A 592 2.93 -37.89 30.64
N GLU A 593 2.13 -36.83 30.70
CA GLU A 593 0.87 -36.80 31.42
C GLU A 593 -0.31 -36.91 30.44
N LEU A 594 -1.30 -37.70 30.81
CA LEU A 594 -2.51 -37.96 30.05
C LEU A 594 -3.70 -37.72 30.97
N THR A 595 -4.54 -36.75 30.60
CA THR A 595 -5.65 -36.32 31.46
C THR A 595 -6.96 -36.89 30.92
N SER A 596 -7.66 -37.67 31.74
CA SER A 596 -8.94 -38.31 31.42
C SER A 596 -10.02 -37.76 32.33
N GLY A 597 -11.18 -37.36 31.81
CA GLY A 597 -12.32 -36.95 32.61
C GLY A 597 -13.26 -36.01 31.86
N ILE A 598 -14.00 -35.19 32.60
CA ILE A 598 -15.02 -34.28 32.04
C ILE A 598 -14.50 -32.85 32.16
N ILE A 599 -14.45 -32.13 31.03
CA ILE A 599 -14.18 -30.70 30.96
C ILE A 599 -15.41 -30.04 30.35
N LEU A 600 -16.00 -29.08 31.06
CA LEU A 600 -17.23 -28.41 30.67
C LEU A 600 -17.06 -26.90 30.79
N SER A 601 -17.28 -26.19 29.69
CA SER A 601 -17.29 -24.73 29.61
C SER A 601 -18.68 -24.28 29.17
N ILE A 602 -19.31 -23.41 29.96
CA ILE A 602 -20.63 -22.84 29.64
C ILE A 602 -20.53 -21.33 29.71
N ASN A 603 -21.00 -20.66 28.67
CA ASN A 603 -21.20 -19.22 28.66
C ASN A 603 -22.63 -18.92 28.23
N GLY A 604 -23.46 -18.42 29.13
CA GLY A 604 -24.85 -18.11 28.86
C GLY A 604 -25.25 -16.70 29.25
N TRP A 605 -26.24 -16.18 28.53
CA TRP A 605 -26.83 -14.88 28.80
C TRP A 605 -28.36 -14.96 28.79
N VAL A 606 -28.97 -14.10 29.61
CA VAL A 606 -30.41 -13.97 29.72
C VAL A 606 -30.92 -12.99 28.67
N SER A 607 -31.94 -13.40 27.93
CA SER A 607 -32.70 -12.53 27.03
C SER A 607 -33.91 -11.93 27.75
N GLY A 608 -34.41 -10.78 27.27
CA GLY A 608 -35.51 -10.06 27.94
C GLY A 608 -36.85 -10.79 27.96
N ASP A 609 -37.01 -11.84 27.16
CA ASP A 609 -38.18 -12.73 27.07
C ASP A 609 -38.11 -13.91 28.05
N GLY A 610 -37.13 -13.96 28.95
CA GLY A 610 -36.94 -15.09 29.87
C GLY A 610 -36.34 -16.33 29.18
N MET A 611 -35.75 -16.18 28.00
CA MET A 611 -34.95 -17.25 27.37
C MET A 611 -33.50 -17.15 27.82
N VAL A 612 -32.86 -18.30 28.04
CA VAL A 612 -31.41 -18.39 28.27
C VAL A 612 -30.78 -18.95 27.01
N THR A 613 -29.85 -18.19 26.44
CA THR A 613 -29.00 -18.68 25.34
C THR A 613 -27.64 -19.00 25.92
N MET A 614 -27.12 -20.19 25.63
CA MET A 614 -25.85 -20.67 26.19
C MET A 614 -25.00 -21.35 25.13
N THR A 615 -23.73 -21.02 25.11
CA THR A 615 -22.70 -21.78 24.40
C THR A 615 -22.14 -22.82 25.36
N VAL A 616 -22.25 -24.09 24.99
CA VAL A 616 -21.78 -25.22 25.79
C VAL A 616 -20.69 -25.94 25.02
N SER A 617 -19.53 -26.07 25.64
CA SER A 617 -18.41 -26.87 25.14
C SER A 617 -18.04 -27.92 26.19
N THR A 618 -18.14 -29.19 25.82
CA THR A 618 -17.88 -30.32 26.72
C THR A 618 -16.93 -31.31 26.06
N THR A 619 -15.99 -31.81 26.85
CA THR A 619 -15.05 -32.87 26.48
C THR A 619 -15.14 -33.97 27.52
N VAL A 620 -15.51 -35.17 27.10
CA VAL A 620 -15.52 -36.38 27.93
C VAL A 620 -14.42 -37.32 27.43
N SER A 621 -13.39 -37.52 28.23
CA SER A 621 -12.28 -38.43 27.92
C SER A 621 -12.24 -39.62 28.87
N LYS A 622 -12.08 -40.82 28.31
CA LYS A 622 -11.92 -42.08 29.04
C LYS A 622 -10.63 -42.76 28.61
N ARG A 623 -9.84 -43.21 29.58
CA ARG A 623 -8.70 -44.11 29.36
C ARG A 623 -9.21 -45.53 29.14
N ASN A 624 -8.79 -46.17 28.05
CA ASN A 624 -9.03 -47.59 27.84
C ASN A 624 -8.03 -48.39 28.68
N SER A 625 -8.52 -49.44 29.35
CA SER A 625 -7.67 -50.38 30.07
C SER A 625 -7.09 -51.38 29.06
N ASP A 626 -5.97 -51.06 28.42
CA ASP A 626 -5.23 -52.05 27.64
C ASP A 626 -4.60 -53.05 28.60
N SER A 627 -5.09 -54.28 28.57
CA SER A 627 -4.54 -55.45 29.26
C SER A 627 -3.33 -56.03 28.54
N SER A 628 -2.46 -55.19 27.96
CA SER A 628 -1.19 -55.64 27.39
C SER A 628 -0.14 -55.68 28.50
N SER A 629 0.26 -56.87 28.92
CA SER A 629 1.28 -57.16 29.93
C SER A 629 2.72 -56.79 29.52
N ASP A 630 2.90 -55.89 28.55
CA ASP A 630 4.21 -55.37 28.13
C ASP A 630 4.39 -53.94 28.64
N SER A 631 5.07 -53.84 29.77
CA SER A 631 5.19 -52.65 30.61
C SER A 631 6.19 -51.59 30.12
N SER A 632 6.46 -51.46 28.81
CA SER A 632 7.57 -50.59 28.38
C SER A 632 7.48 -49.80 27.06
N ALA A 633 6.40 -49.81 26.27
CA ALA A 633 6.47 -49.07 24.99
C ALA A 633 5.22 -48.39 24.42
N ASN A 634 3.98 -48.72 24.82
CA ASN A 634 2.81 -48.14 24.17
C ASN A 634 1.98 -47.23 25.11
N PRO A 635 1.62 -46.00 24.69
CA PRO A 635 0.69 -45.17 25.45
C PRO A 635 -0.67 -45.85 25.54
N PRO A 636 -1.38 -45.75 26.68
CA PRO A 636 -2.70 -46.35 26.81
C PRO A 636 -3.68 -45.70 25.81
N GLY A 637 -4.53 -46.51 25.17
CA GLY A 637 -5.60 -45.98 24.33
C GLY A 637 -6.49 -45.00 25.09
N THR A 638 -6.93 -43.93 24.43
CA THR A 638 -7.91 -42.98 24.98
C THR A 638 -9.06 -42.78 24.01
N THR A 639 -10.24 -42.57 24.57
CA THR A 639 -11.42 -42.18 23.81
C THR A 639 -11.85 -40.80 24.29
N GLU A 640 -11.98 -39.85 23.38
CA GLU A 640 -12.44 -38.49 23.67
C GLU A 640 -13.71 -38.19 22.89
N ARG A 641 -14.68 -37.54 23.55
CA ARG A 641 -15.92 -37.05 22.95
C ARG A 641 -15.97 -35.54 23.17
N VAL A 642 -15.91 -34.76 22.09
CA VAL A 642 -15.92 -33.30 22.14
C VAL A 642 -17.21 -32.79 21.49
N ILE A 643 -17.98 -31.98 22.21
CA ILE A 643 -19.22 -31.38 21.73
C ILE A 643 -19.13 -29.87 21.99
N SER A 644 -19.46 -29.08 20.98
CA SER A 644 -19.61 -27.63 21.11
C SER A 644 -20.89 -27.20 20.39
N SER A 645 -21.82 -26.60 21.12
CA SER A 645 -23.11 -26.19 20.57
C SER A 645 -23.62 -24.89 21.21
N LEU A 646 -24.42 -24.15 20.46
CA LEU A 646 -25.17 -22.99 20.92
C LEU A 646 -26.63 -23.38 21.10
N LEU A 647 -27.11 -23.35 22.34
CA LEU A 647 -28.46 -23.76 22.71
C LEU A 647 -29.26 -22.57 23.22
N ARG A 648 -30.58 -22.60 23.03
CA ARG A 648 -31.52 -21.64 23.62
C ARG A 648 -32.71 -22.40 24.19
N THR A 649 -33.04 -22.13 25.45
CA THR A 649 -34.16 -22.77 26.16
C THR A 649 -34.84 -21.76 27.09
N GLN A 650 -36.08 -22.03 27.48
CA GLN A 650 -36.74 -21.25 28.53
C GLN A 650 -36.12 -21.56 29.89
N VAL A 651 -36.30 -20.64 30.83
CA VAL A 651 -35.83 -20.81 32.21
C VAL A 651 -36.55 -21.98 32.89
N GLY A 652 -35.79 -22.92 33.43
CA GLY A 652 -36.30 -24.13 34.07
C GLY A 652 -36.64 -25.27 33.10
N GLU A 653 -36.58 -25.07 31.78
CA GLU A 653 -36.82 -26.13 30.80
C GLU A 653 -35.52 -26.88 30.47
N PRO A 654 -35.48 -28.23 30.58
CA PRO A 654 -34.31 -29.02 30.21
C PRO A 654 -34.09 -28.99 28.70
N VAL A 655 -32.83 -28.82 28.31
CA VAL A 655 -32.38 -28.99 26.92
C VAL A 655 -31.36 -30.13 26.83
N VAL A 656 -31.44 -30.91 25.76
CA VAL A 656 -30.53 -32.01 25.47
C VAL A 656 -29.45 -31.54 24.50
N LEU A 657 -28.17 -31.70 24.89
CA LEU A 657 -27.03 -31.23 24.09
C LEU A 657 -26.55 -32.27 23.05
N SER A 658 -26.63 -33.57 23.37
CA SER A 658 -26.20 -34.66 22.48
C SER A 658 -26.82 -35.99 22.91
N GLY A 659 -27.08 -36.87 21.94
CA GLY A 659 -27.45 -38.28 22.11
C GLY A 659 -26.67 -39.11 21.09
N LEU A 660 -25.39 -39.37 21.38
CA LEU A 660 -24.51 -40.12 20.47
C LEU A 660 -24.58 -41.61 20.81
N LEU A 661 -25.33 -42.36 20.01
CA LEU A 661 -25.34 -43.83 20.04
C LEU A 661 -24.22 -44.38 19.16
N GLN A 662 -23.31 -45.14 19.75
CA GLN A 662 -22.27 -45.87 19.05
C GLN A 662 -22.47 -47.36 19.27
N ARG A 663 -22.57 -48.12 18.17
CA ARG A 663 -22.63 -49.58 18.19
C ARG A 663 -21.39 -50.14 17.50
N GLU A 664 -20.63 -50.93 18.22
CA GLU A 664 -19.46 -51.64 17.71
C GLU A 664 -19.73 -53.14 17.75
N ARG A 665 -19.59 -53.81 16.62
CA ARG A 665 -19.81 -55.26 16.51
C ARG A 665 -18.55 -55.92 15.98
N GLU A 666 -17.93 -56.72 16.83
CA GLU A 666 -16.75 -57.52 16.52
C GLU A 666 -17.18 -58.99 16.34
N VAL A 667 -16.85 -59.58 15.19
CA VAL A 667 -17.14 -60.99 14.90
C VAL A 667 -15.82 -61.71 14.63
N LEU A 668 -15.38 -62.49 15.61
CA LEU A 668 -14.18 -63.32 15.53
C LEU A 668 -14.59 -64.74 15.13
N ASN A 669 -14.25 -65.13 13.89
CA ASN A 669 -14.52 -66.47 13.36
C ASN A 669 -13.22 -67.26 13.23
N SER A 670 -13.00 -68.22 14.12
CA SER A 670 -11.94 -69.21 14.00
C SER A 670 -12.52 -70.51 13.46
N LYS A 671 -11.87 -71.13 12.47
CA LYS A 671 -12.34 -72.41 11.88
C LYS A 671 -11.19 -73.34 11.57
N VAL A 672 -11.41 -74.64 11.71
CA VAL A 672 -10.49 -75.67 11.23
C VAL A 672 -10.57 -75.74 9.71
N PRO A 673 -9.45 -75.61 8.96
CA PRO A 673 -9.46 -75.72 7.50
C PRO A 673 -10.08 -77.05 7.05
N ILE A 674 -10.86 -77.02 5.95
CA ILE A 674 -11.60 -78.17 5.36
C ILE A 674 -12.80 -78.61 6.20
N LEU A 675 -12.62 -78.92 7.49
CA LEU A 675 -13.68 -79.44 8.37
C LEU A 675 -14.73 -78.37 8.73
N GLY A 676 -14.32 -77.10 8.80
CA GLY A 676 -15.22 -75.98 9.11
C GLY A 676 -16.15 -75.55 7.96
N ASP A 677 -15.88 -76.00 6.72
CA ASP A 677 -16.64 -75.58 5.52
C ASP A 677 -17.76 -76.59 5.14
N ILE A 678 -17.87 -77.72 5.85
CA ILE A 678 -18.92 -78.71 5.61
C ILE A 678 -20.28 -78.13 6.08
N PRO A 679 -21.32 -78.06 5.24
CA PRO A 679 -22.64 -77.61 5.67
C PRO A 679 -23.18 -78.51 6.80
N LEU A 680 -23.85 -77.90 7.79
CA LEU A 680 -24.34 -78.52 9.03
C LEU A 680 -23.26 -79.07 9.99
N LEU A 681 -22.30 -79.87 9.51
CA LEU A 681 -21.25 -80.48 10.36
C LEU A 681 -20.09 -79.53 10.70
N GLY A 682 -19.80 -78.55 9.83
CA GLY A 682 -18.77 -77.53 10.05
C GLY A 682 -19.08 -76.59 11.20
N LEU A 683 -20.33 -76.57 11.70
CA LEU A 683 -20.72 -75.85 12.91
C LEU A 683 -19.97 -76.33 14.16
N LEU A 684 -19.56 -77.60 14.20
CA LEU A 684 -18.79 -78.20 15.30
C LEU A 684 -17.29 -77.89 15.24
N PHE A 685 -16.80 -77.43 14.08
CA PHE A 685 -15.38 -77.17 13.80
C PHE A 685 -15.09 -75.69 13.56
N ARG A 686 -16.03 -74.82 13.95
CA ARG A 686 -15.90 -73.36 13.93
C ARG A 686 -16.22 -72.79 15.31
N ASN A 687 -15.45 -71.79 15.72
CA ASN A 687 -15.67 -70.98 16.91
C ASN A 687 -15.99 -69.56 16.43
N THR A 688 -17.20 -69.10 16.74
CA THR A 688 -17.66 -67.75 16.44
C THR A 688 -17.86 -67.03 17.76
N SER A 689 -17.06 -66.00 17.99
CA SER A 689 -17.24 -65.05 19.08
C SER A 689 -17.82 -63.77 18.50
N VAL A 690 -19.00 -63.38 18.97
CA VAL A 690 -19.64 -62.11 18.62
C VAL A 690 -19.63 -61.24 19.87
N LYS A 691 -18.99 -60.08 19.77
CA LYS A 691 -19.00 -59.05 20.80
C LYS A 691 -19.68 -57.82 20.23
N GLU A 692 -20.77 -57.41 20.86
CA GLU A 692 -21.51 -56.21 20.49
C GLU A 692 -21.47 -55.24 21.68
N GLN A 693 -20.95 -54.04 21.42
CA GLN A 693 -20.82 -52.98 22.41
C GLN A 693 -21.60 -51.76 21.95
N GLU A 694 -22.59 -51.39 22.73
CA GLU A 694 -23.37 -50.17 22.54
C GLU A 694 -22.95 -49.14 23.60
N THR A 695 -22.70 -47.91 23.18
CA THR A 695 -22.36 -46.79 24.06
C THR A 695 -23.21 -45.59 23.69
N GLU A 696 -23.95 -45.07 24.66
CA GLU A 696 -24.78 -43.88 24.53
C GLU A 696 -24.33 -42.81 25.53
N LEU A 697 -24.21 -41.56 25.08
CA LEU A 697 -23.91 -40.40 25.93
C LEU A 697 -24.99 -39.34 25.75
N VAL A 698 -25.64 -38.96 26.85
CA VAL A 698 -26.66 -37.92 26.91
C VAL A 698 -26.31 -36.86 27.94
N ILE A 699 -26.44 -35.58 27.58
CA ILE A 699 -26.17 -34.45 28.48
C ILE A 699 -27.40 -33.55 28.51
N TYR A 700 -28.01 -33.42 29.70
CA TYR A 700 -29.12 -32.52 29.99
C TYR A 700 -28.61 -31.28 30.70
N ILE A 701 -29.16 -30.13 30.33
CA ILE A 701 -28.85 -28.84 30.97
C ILE A 701 -30.16 -28.11 31.26
N VAL A 702 -30.32 -27.66 32.51
CA VAL A 702 -31.46 -26.86 32.96
C VAL A 702 -30.93 -25.52 33.47
N PRO A 703 -31.15 -24.41 32.76
CA PRO A 703 -30.77 -23.09 33.26
C PRO A 703 -31.85 -22.53 34.19
N ARG A 704 -31.43 -21.99 35.32
CA ARG A 704 -32.25 -21.23 36.27
C ARG A 704 -31.68 -19.85 36.47
N ILE A 705 -32.52 -18.87 36.72
CA ILE A 705 -32.09 -17.48 36.90
C ILE A 705 -32.35 -17.05 38.32
N LEU A 706 -31.37 -16.37 38.92
CA LEU A 706 -31.57 -15.57 40.12
C LEU A 706 -31.64 -14.10 39.70
N PRO A 707 -32.83 -13.48 39.74
CA PRO A 707 -32.99 -12.06 39.43
C PRO A 707 -32.16 -11.21 40.40
N PRO A 708 -31.66 -10.04 39.96
CA PRO A 708 -30.90 -9.16 40.83
C PRO A 708 -31.74 -8.69 42.02
N GLY A 709 -31.28 -8.97 43.23
CA GLY A 709 -31.99 -8.67 44.49
C GLY A 709 -33.06 -9.70 44.90
N GLY A 710 -33.26 -10.76 44.11
CA GLY A 710 -34.11 -11.89 44.47
C GLY A 710 -33.41 -12.84 45.45
N SER A 711 -34.18 -13.47 46.33
CA SER A 711 -33.70 -14.51 47.26
C SER A 711 -34.04 -15.93 46.79
N ALA A 712 -34.71 -16.08 45.65
CA ALA A 712 -35.21 -17.36 45.13
C ALA A 712 -34.92 -17.51 43.63
N TRP A 713 -34.67 -18.75 43.21
CA TRP A 713 -34.39 -19.10 41.83
C TRP A 713 -35.71 -19.18 41.04
N VAL A 714 -35.75 -18.51 39.89
CA VAL A 714 -36.85 -18.64 38.93
C VAL A 714 -36.61 -19.92 38.13
N GLY A 715 -37.63 -20.79 38.06
CA GLY A 715 -37.56 -22.12 37.43
C GLY A 715 -37.65 -23.31 38.38
N ASP A 716 -37.83 -23.09 39.70
CA ASP A 716 -37.88 -24.14 40.74
C ASP A 716 -39.05 -25.15 40.65
N ALA A 717 -39.96 -25.02 39.69
CA ALA A 717 -41.07 -25.94 39.50
C ALA A 717 -40.71 -27.21 38.69
N ALA A 718 -39.64 -27.20 37.90
CA ALA A 718 -39.19 -28.34 37.11
C ALA A 718 -37.86 -28.88 37.66
N GLY A 719 -37.91 -30.04 38.32
CA GLY A 719 -36.72 -30.85 38.59
C GLY A 719 -36.30 -31.60 37.33
N PHE A 720 -35.14 -32.26 37.35
CA PHE A 720 -34.87 -33.28 36.34
C PHE A 720 -35.99 -34.33 36.35
N PRO A 721 -36.42 -34.85 35.19
CA PRO A 721 -37.28 -36.02 35.17
C PRO A 721 -36.61 -37.17 35.93
N ASP A 722 -37.41 -38.04 36.54
CA ASP A 722 -36.89 -39.20 37.28
C ASP A 722 -35.91 -39.99 36.39
N VAL A 723 -34.74 -40.35 36.91
CA VAL A 723 -33.66 -41.01 36.15
C VAL A 723 -34.16 -42.32 35.54
N GLU A 724 -35.06 -43.01 36.25
CA GLU A 724 -35.70 -44.24 35.77
C GLU A 724 -36.70 -43.95 34.63
N ALA A 725 -37.43 -42.83 34.69
CA ALA A 725 -38.30 -42.37 33.62
C ALA A 725 -37.51 -41.90 32.38
N ILE A 726 -36.36 -41.23 32.56
CA ILE A 726 -35.47 -40.84 31.45
C ILE A 726 -34.90 -42.07 30.77
N SER A 727 -34.44 -43.07 31.54
CA SER A 727 -33.94 -44.33 30.98
C SER A 727 -35.02 -45.03 30.15
N LEU A 728 -36.27 -45.05 30.61
CA LEU A 728 -37.40 -45.63 29.89
C LEU A 728 -37.79 -44.83 28.64
N GLU A 729 -37.77 -43.49 28.70
CA GLU A 729 -38.06 -42.64 27.53
C GLU A 729 -36.96 -42.76 26.47
N MET A 730 -35.69 -42.90 26.89
CA MET A 730 -34.58 -43.20 25.99
C MET A 730 -34.75 -44.56 25.32
N GLU A 731 -35.13 -45.60 26.08
CA GLU A 731 -35.40 -46.94 25.56
C GLU A 731 -36.61 -46.94 24.59
N ARG A 732 -37.62 -46.10 24.85
CA ARG A 732 -38.77 -45.87 23.98
C ARG A 732 -38.39 -45.16 22.67
N ILE A 733 -37.68 -44.04 22.74
CA ILE A 733 -37.20 -43.29 21.57
C ILE A 733 -36.29 -44.17 20.72
N TYR A 734 -35.46 -45.01 21.35
CA TYR A 734 -34.64 -46.02 20.70
C TYR A 734 -35.47 -47.08 19.96
N LEU A 735 -36.48 -47.65 20.61
CA LEU A 735 -37.40 -48.62 19.99
C LEU A 735 -38.16 -48.00 18.79
N GLU A 736 -38.56 -46.74 18.88
CA GLU A 736 -39.24 -46.04 17.78
C GLU A 736 -38.31 -45.74 16.59
N CYS A 737 -37.07 -45.30 16.84
CA CYS A 737 -36.06 -45.07 15.80
C CYS A 737 -35.58 -46.36 15.11
N VAL A 738 -35.41 -47.46 15.86
CA VAL A 738 -34.93 -48.74 15.31
C VAL A 738 -36.03 -49.52 14.58
N THR A 739 -37.31 -49.39 14.97
CA THR A 739 -38.43 -50.07 14.31
C THR A 739 -38.99 -49.32 13.10
N GLY A 740 -38.46 -48.14 12.77
CA GLY A 740 -38.85 -47.39 11.57
C GLY A 740 -40.29 -46.86 11.59
N ARG A 741 -40.90 -46.73 12.76
CA ARG A 741 -42.22 -46.09 12.94
C ARG A 741 -42.06 -44.63 13.32
N MET A 742 -41.47 -43.82 12.42
CA MET A 742 -41.74 -42.39 12.38
C MET A 742 -42.67 -42.12 11.19
N ASN A 743 -43.97 -42.29 11.42
CA ASN A 743 -45.02 -41.65 10.66
C ASN A 743 -46.14 -41.33 11.66
N GLU A 744 -45.99 -40.20 12.36
CA GLU A 744 -46.99 -39.13 12.52
C GLU A 744 -46.40 -37.96 13.33
#